data_AF-A0AA39CU74-F1
#
_entry.id   AF-A0AA39CU74-F1
#
_cell.length_a   1.000
_cell.length_b   1.000
_cell.length_c   1.000
_cell.angle_alpha   90.00
_cell.angle_beta   90.00
_cell.angle_gamma   90.00
#
_symmetry.space_group_name_H-M   'P 1'
#
loop_
_entity.id
_entity.type
_entity.pdbx_description
1 polymer ?
#
loop_
_entity_poly.entity_id
_entity_poly.type
_entity_poly.pdbx_seq_one_letter_code
_entity_poly.pdbx_strand_id
1 'polypeptide(L)'
;MSQTDVVQTDSIHEEDPHNEPPKKQKSRRPANTAFRQQRLKAWQPILTPKTVLPIFFAIGIIFAPIGGLLLWASASVQELVIDYTDCNTTATTSFTAIPESKVSASFKSSNSTARPQWRRTVNTTHPPYSVELRNTPVCTLQFSIPNDIGPPVYLYYRLTNFYQNHRRYVKSLDTDQLKGNFLSNHTVDSSSCNPLKLDHNGKAYYPCGLIANSIFNDTLNSPVAVSTSGGQESQQYRMTNEGIAWSTDASLYKKTKYKNYEVSPPPNWALRYPDGYTDANPIPDLSQYEEFQVWMRTAGLPTFSKLALRNDNETMTAGTYQMDIYDFFPVSIYSGKKSILLSTRSVVGGKNSFLGIAYVVVGGLCIVLGALFTVAHLIKPSIQARQHHRGDVHDGDGTGFRSGGGGQGPSGHHGDDIHDHSHNHNHGRRRAPSPLYTIDTYIHIVADSSTASPSSSNYVSDTMIRDQFTYLSNAYTNASIGFRLAGIDRVANDTWARNGDDTGMKRSLRKGNYSALNVYYQSLLQADTNTPGVPAGSTLLGFCTLPMSGIVAGVDPSAYVIDGCNILSGTMPGGKYAGYNLGGTTAHEVGHWNGLLHTFNGGSCDVWDFGDYVADTPQERTSTNGCPSTVKDSCPNSGVPKGYDGIGTEPYGPQGYSGPDPVHNFMDYSSDACYVGFTPGQGARMLNIWRIYREGL
;
A
#
# COMPACT_ATOMS: atom_id res chain seq x y z
N MET A 1 10.23 -1.45 58.74
CA MET A 1 11.08 -1.98 59.81
C MET A 1 12.44 -2.34 59.22
N SER A 2 13.48 -1.66 59.73
CA SER A 2 14.93 -1.76 59.46
C SER A 2 15.44 -1.70 58.02
N GLN A 3 16.56 -1.04 57.72
CA GLN A 3 17.29 0.11 58.28
C GLN A 3 18.31 0.41 57.16
N THR A 4 18.49 1.69 56.86
CA THR A 4 19.59 2.22 56.03
C THR A 4 20.95 1.91 56.65
N ASP A 5 21.98 1.71 55.81
CA ASP A 5 23.33 2.19 56.11
C ASP A 5 23.98 2.79 54.87
N VAL A 6 24.42 4.04 55.06
CA VAL A 6 25.26 4.85 54.20
C VAL A 6 26.65 4.81 54.83
N VAL A 7 27.72 4.60 54.07
CA VAL A 7 29.06 5.08 54.48
C VAL A 7 29.76 5.74 53.29
N GLN A 8 30.20 6.95 53.60
CA GLN A 8 30.79 8.00 52.80
C GLN A 8 32.31 7.80 52.62
N THR A 9 32.82 8.46 51.59
CA THR A 9 34.24 8.70 51.29
C THR A 9 34.98 9.39 52.44
N ASP A 10 36.24 9.03 52.67
CA ASP A 10 37.40 9.96 52.74
C ASP A 10 38.64 9.23 53.28
N SER A 11 39.78 9.39 52.60
CA SER A 11 41.05 9.80 53.21
C SER A 11 42.19 9.78 52.18
N ILE A 12 42.79 10.96 52.04
CA ILE A 12 44.08 11.22 51.42
C ILE A 12 45.14 10.80 52.46
N HIS A 13 46.10 9.95 52.09
CA HIS A 13 47.38 9.83 52.78
C HIS A 13 48.51 9.67 51.75
N GLU A 14 49.64 10.24 52.14
CA GLU A 14 50.82 10.64 51.39
C GLU A 14 51.54 9.57 50.55
N GLU A 15 52.32 10.09 49.61
CA GLU A 15 53.25 9.42 48.71
C GLU A 15 54.29 8.56 49.45
N ASP A 16 54.42 7.30 49.01
CA ASP A 16 55.64 6.49 49.17
C ASP A 16 56.08 6.02 47.76
N PRO A 17 57.22 6.48 47.22
CA PRO A 17 57.58 6.29 45.80
C PRO A 17 58.22 4.92 45.49
N HIS A 18 58.18 3.94 46.39
CA HIS A 18 58.86 2.65 46.19
C HIS A 18 58.01 1.39 46.44
N ASN A 19 56.72 1.42 46.11
CA ASN A 19 55.91 0.19 46.09
C ASN A 19 55.14 0.05 44.78
N GLU A 20 55.81 -0.50 43.75
CA GLU A 20 55.10 -0.97 42.56
C GLU A 20 54.11 -2.08 42.97
N PRO A 21 52.79 -1.93 42.74
CA PRO A 21 51.87 -3.03 42.97
C PRO A 21 52.19 -4.15 41.98
N PRO A 22 52.14 -5.44 42.40
CA PRO A 22 52.44 -6.54 41.51
C PRO A 22 51.52 -6.46 40.29
N LYS A 23 52.10 -6.47 39.08
CA LYS A 23 51.35 -6.47 37.81
C LYS A 23 50.25 -7.54 37.88
N LYS A 24 48.99 -7.11 38.02
CA LYS A 24 47.82 -7.99 37.92
C LYS A 24 47.92 -8.73 36.59
N GLN A 25 48.13 -10.04 36.67
CA GLN A 25 48.11 -10.92 35.52
C GLN A 25 46.77 -10.71 34.81
N LYS A 26 46.78 -10.22 33.56
CA LYS A 26 45.56 -9.99 32.78
C LYS A 26 44.92 -11.34 32.46
N SER A 27 44.05 -11.80 33.36
CA SER A 27 43.26 -13.01 33.15
C SER A 27 42.27 -12.75 32.02
N ARG A 28 42.37 -13.57 30.96
CA ARG A 28 41.38 -13.60 29.86
C ARG A 28 40.10 -14.35 30.25
N ARG A 29 39.95 -14.77 31.51
CA ARG A 29 38.77 -15.48 31.97
C ARG A 29 37.56 -14.53 31.95
N PRO A 30 36.49 -14.86 31.22
CA PRO A 30 35.30 -14.03 31.21
C PRO A 30 34.72 -13.91 32.62
N ALA A 31 34.16 -12.74 32.95
CA ALA A 31 33.60 -12.49 34.27
C ALA A 31 32.48 -13.49 34.60
N ASN A 32 32.58 -14.11 35.78
CA ASN A 32 31.68 -15.16 36.26
C ASN A 32 30.39 -14.55 36.84
N THR A 33 29.62 -13.89 35.99
CA THR A 33 28.32 -13.29 36.33
C THR A 33 27.19 -14.11 35.72
N ALA A 34 26.01 -14.13 36.36
CA ALA A 34 24.85 -14.86 35.89
C ALA A 34 24.45 -14.50 34.44
N PHE A 35 24.62 -13.23 34.06
CA PHE A 35 24.37 -12.75 32.70
C PHE A 35 25.38 -13.34 31.69
N ARG A 36 26.70 -13.21 31.95
CA ARG A 36 27.75 -13.68 31.03
C ARG A 36 27.88 -15.20 30.94
N GLN A 37 27.42 -15.91 31.96
CA GLN A 37 27.44 -17.38 32.01
C GLN A 37 26.09 -18.02 31.62
N GLN A 38 25.12 -17.21 31.16
CA GLN A 38 23.78 -17.67 30.78
C GLN A 38 23.05 -18.43 31.91
N ARG A 39 23.28 -18.02 33.16
CA ARG A 39 22.64 -18.56 34.37
C ARG A 39 21.68 -17.54 34.99
N LEU A 40 21.09 -16.69 34.16
CA LEU A 40 20.02 -15.80 34.62
C LEU A 40 18.89 -16.64 35.20
N LYS A 41 18.24 -16.13 36.24
CA LYS A 41 17.02 -16.72 36.78
C LYS A 41 15.98 -16.73 35.66
N ALA A 42 15.75 -17.89 35.07
CA ALA A 42 14.79 -18.08 34.00
C ALA A 42 13.63 -18.92 34.53
N TRP A 43 12.42 -18.59 34.09
CA TRP A 43 11.25 -19.44 34.27
C TRP A 43 10.99 -20.16 32.94
N GLN A 44 10.98 -21.48 32.98
CA GLN A 44 10.67 -22.31 31.82
C GLN A 44 9.24 -22.85 31.97
N PRO A 45 8.25 -22.32 31.24
CA PRO A 45 6.89 -22.81 31.31
C PRO A 45 6.81 -24.20 30.66
N ILE A 46 6.76 -25.24 31.49
CA ILE A 46 6.46 -26.59 31.02
C ILE A 46 4.94 -26.69 30.84
N LEU A 47 4.51 -26.79 29.59
CA LEU A 47 3.10 -26.90 29.24
C LEU A 47 2.58 -28.30 29.61
N THR A 48 2.00 -28.41 30.80
CA THR A 48 1.33 -29.63 31.25
C THR A 48 -0.19 -29.49 31.12
N PRO A 49 -0.95 -30.59 30.95
CA PRO A 49 -2.41 -30.53 30.93
C PRO A 49 -3.01 -29.83 32.17
N LYS A 50 -2.38 -29.99 33.35
CA LYS A 50 -2.80 -29.34 34.60
C LYS A 50 -2.65 -27.82 34.60
N THR A 51 -1.68 -27.29 33.85
CA THR A 51 -1.47 -25.84 33.73
C THR A 51 -2.23 -25.26 32.55
N VAL A 52 -2.36 -26.01 31.44
CA VAL A 52 -2.93 -25.50 30.18
C VAL A 52 -4.46 -25.56 30.17
N LEU A 53 -5.08 -26.67 30.62
CA LEU A 53 -6.54 -26.83 30.56
C LEU A 53 -7.30 -25.75 31.36
N PRO A 54 -6.92 -25.40 32.60
CA PRO A 54 -7.61 -24.33 33.33
C PRO A 54 -7.52 -22.97 32.63
N ILE A 55 -6.41 -22.69 31.93
CA ILE A 55 -6.23 -21.43 31.18
C ILE A 55 -7.22 -21.36 30.01
N PHE A 56 -7.39 -22.45 29.25
CA PHE A 56 -8.36 -22.49 28.15
C PHE A 56 -9.79 -22.23 28.62
N PHE A 57 -10.24 -22.88 29.70
CA PHE A 57 -11.57 -22.64 30.25
C PHE A 57 -11.72 -21.25 30.87
N ALA A 58 -10.69 -20.74 31.56
CA ALA A 58 -10.71 -19.38 32.12
C ALA A 58 -10.84 -18.32 31.04
N ILE A 59 -10.07 -18.41 29.95
CA ILE A 59 -10.19 -17.51 28.80
C ILE A 59 -11.60 -17.59 28.20
N GLY A 60 -12.13 -18.81 27.99
CA GLY A 60 -13.47 -19.01 27.47
C GLY A 60 -14.58 -18.37 28.31
N ILE A 61 -14.55 -18.61 29.64
CA ILE A 61 -15.54 -18.09 30.60
C ILE A 61 -15.47 -16.56 30.73
N ILE A 62 -14.29 -15.95 30.54
CA ILE A 62 -14.15 -14.49 30.60
C ILE A 62 -14.54 -13.86 29.26
N PHE A 63 -14.11 -14.42 28.14
CA PHE A 63 -14.27 -13.79 26.83
C PHE A 63 -15.71 -13.87 26.31
N ALA A 64 -16.45 -14.95 26.60
CA ALA A 64 -17.82 -15.09 26.12
C ALA A 64 -18.80 -14.04 26.71
N PRO A 65 -18.83 -13.76 28.03
CA PRO A 65 -19.65 -12.68 28.59
C PRO A 65 -19.24 -11.29 28.11
N ILE A 66 -17.92 -11.03 28.00
CA ILE A 66 -17.42 -9.76 27.46
C ILE A 66 -17.88 -9.59 26.02
N GLY A 67 -17.72 -10.61 25.18
CA GLY A 67 -18.18 -10.59 23.79
C GLY A 67 -19.69 -10.35 23.67
N GLY A 68 -20.49 -11.01 24.50
CA GLY A 68 -21.94 -10.79 24.58
C GLY A 68 -22.31 -9.36 24.96
N LEU A 69 -21.62 -8.78 25.95
CA LEU A 69 -21.83 -7.39 26.37
C LEU A 69 -21.44 -6.40 25.26
N LEU A 70 -20.35 -6.64 24.55
CA LEU A 70 -19.92 -5.82 23.41
C LEU A 70 -20.92 -5.88 22.26
N LEU A 71 -21.47 -7.05 21.96
CA LEU A 71 -22.53 -7.21 20.94
C LEU A 71 -23.79 -6.46 21.33
N TRP A 72 -24.23 -6.58 22.58
CA TRP A 72 -25.37 -5.84 23.10
C TRP A 72 -25.15 -4.32 23.04
N ALA A 73 -23.97 -3.85 23.45
CA ALA A 73 -23.61 -2.44 23.38
C ALA A 73 -23.63 -1.93 21.93
N SER A 74 -23.09 -2.70 20.98
CA SER A 74 -23.15 -2.35 19.55
C SER A 74 -24.57 -2.36 18.99
N ALA A 75 -25.45 -3.26 19.44
CA ALA A 75 -26.84 -3.34 19.00
C ALA A 75 -27.72 -2.21 19.56
N SER A 76 -27.32 -1.62 20.69
CA SER A 76 -28.01 -0.49 21.32
C SER A 76 -27.85 0.84 20.58
N VAL A 77 -26.85 0.93 19.69
CA VAL A 77 -26.56 2.12 18.89
C VAL A 77 -27.60 2.26 17.77
N GLN A 78 -28.15 3.48 17.67
CA GLN A 78 -29.08 3.85 16.61
C GLN A 78 -28.34 4.63 15.53
N GLU A 79 -28.56 4.28 14.27
CA GLU A 79 -27.79 4.81 13.13
C GLU A 79 -28.67 5.00 11.90
N LEU A 80 -28.46 6.10 11.17
CA LEU A 80 -29.03 6.38 9.85
C LEU A 80 -27.92 6.86 8.92
N VAL A 81 -27.76 6.18 7.80
CA VAL A 81 -26.84 6.51 6.71
C VAL A 81 -27.63 6.80 5.46
N ILE A 82 -27.38 7.96 4.85
CA ILE A 82 -27.97 8.33 3.56
C ILE A 82 -26.85 8.78 2.63
N ASP A 83 -26.66 8.04 1.53
CA ASP A 83 -25.75 8.38 0.44
C ASP A 83 -26.39 9.42 -0.47
N TYR A 84 -25.82 10.64 -0.48
CA TYR A 84 -26.31 11.77 -1.26
C TYR A 84 -25.37 12.12 -2.43
N THR A 85 -24.43 11.23 -2.78
CA THR A 85 -23.39 11.46 -3.81
C THR A 85 -23.95 11.98 -5.13
N ASP A 86 -25.04 11.36 -5.60
CA ASP A 86 -25.64 11.68 -6.91
C ASP A 86 -26.87 12.58 -6.77
N CYS A 87 -27.10 13.22 -5.63
CA CYS A 87 -28.29 14.04 -5.42
C CYS A 87 -28.35 15.18 -6.44
N ASN A 88 -27.20 15.79 -6.73
CA ASN A 88 -27.09 16.85 -7.73
C ASN A 88 -27.41 16.36 -9.16
N THR A 89 -27.17 15.10 -9.51
CA THR A 89 -27.39 14.59 -10.87
C THR A 89 -28.72 13.85 -11.05
N THR A 90 -29.24 13.22 -10.00
CA THR A 90 -30.39 12.31 -10.07
C THR A 90 -31.66 12.84 -9.40
N ALA A 91 -31.55 13.76 -8.43
CA ALA A 91 -32.74 14.30 -7.77
C ALA A 91 -33.42 15.37 -8.64
N THR A 92 -34.74 15.41 -8.58
CA THR A 92 -35.55 16.46 -9.22
C THR A 92 -35.74 17.66 -8.28
N THR A 93 -36.42 18.71 -8.75
CA THR A 93 -36.80 19.86 -7.92
C THR A 93 -37.91 19.54 -6.92
N SER A 94 -38.64 18.44 -7.12
CA SER A 94 -39.63 17.88 -6.22
C SER A 94 -39.04 16.73 -5.39
N PHE A 95 -39.66 16.41 -4.25
CA PHE A 95 -39.22 15.28 -3.45
C PHE A 95 -39.44 13.96 -4.19
N THR A 96 -38.37 13.20 -4.34
CA THR A 96 -38.34 11.86 -4.94
C THR A 96 -37.73 10.87 -3.96
N ALA A 97 -38.19 9.62 -3.98
CA ALA A 97 -37.69 8.60 -3.07
C ALA A 97 -36.22 8.27 -3.36
N ILE A 98 -35.41 8.17 -2.31
CA ILE A 98 -34.02 7.73 -2.41
C ILE A 98 -34.00 6.21 -2.62
N PRO A 99 -33.17 5.69 -3.56
CA PRO A 99 -33.01 4.25 -3.74
C PRO A 99 -32.63 3.53 -2.43
N GLU A 100 -33.20 2.35 -2.19
CA GLU A 100 -32.93 1.58 -0.96
C GLU A 100 -31.45 1.24 -0.78
N SER A 101 -30.72 1.02 -1.88
CA SER A 101 -29.28 0.75 -1.86
C SER A 101 -28.43 1.90 -1.30
N LYS A 102 -29.00 3.11 -1.19
CA LYS A 102 -28.34 4.32 -0.68
C LYS A 102 -28.70 4.64 0.78
N VAL A 103 -29.59 3.86 1.39
CA VAL A 103 -30.07 4.08 2.75
C VAL A 103 -29.74 2.86 3.60
N SER A 104 -29.10 3.10 4.75
CA SER A 104 -28.93 2.08 5.79
C SER A 104 -29.42 2.66 7.11
N ALA A 105 -30.34 1.96 7.77
CA ALA A 105 -30.94 2.44 9.00
C ALA A 105 -31.00 1.32 10.04
N SER A 106 -30.75 1.68 11.29
CA SER A 106 -30.80 0.79 12.44
C SER A 106 -31.38 1.56 13.61
N PHE A 107 -32.65 1.29 13.92
CA PHE A 107 -33.36 1.90 15.04
C PHE A 107 -33.89 0.83 15.98
N LYS A 108 -34.31 1.22 17.19
CA LYS A 108 -34.94 0.31 18.14
C LYS A 108 -36.32 -0.17 17.65
N SER A 109 -37.03 0.72 16.95
CA SER A 109 -38.34 0.45 16.35
C SER A 109 -38.19 0.16 14.85
N SER A 110 -38.81 -0.91 14.37
CA SER A 110 -38.89 -1.24 12.93
C SER A 110 -40.00 -0.49 12.20
N ASN A 111 -40.71 0.42 12.87
CA ASN A 111 -41.98 0.97 12.38
C ASN A 111 -41.84 2.15 11.39
N SER A 112 -40.69 2.33 10.75
CA SER A 112 -40.49 3.37 9.74
C SER A 112 -40.92 2.88 8.35
N THR A 113 -42.15 3.18 7.96
CA THR A 113 -42.67 2.93 6.60
C THR A 113 -42.32 4.04 5.62
N ALA A 114 -41.80 5.18 6.09
CA ALA A 114 -41.50 6.33 5.25
C ALA A 114 -40.07 6.24 4.68
N ARG A 115 -39.97 5.91 3.39
CA ARG A 115 -38.69 5.94 2.67
C ARG A 115 -38.13 7.36 2.65
N PRO A 116 -36.83 7.55 2.93
CA PRO A 116 -36.20 8.85 2.76
C PRO A 116 -36.39 9.39 1.33
N GLN A 117 -36.54 10.69 1.23
CA GLN A 117 -36.71 11.41 -0.02
C GLN A 117 -35.62 12.48 -0.14
N TRP A 118 -35.33 12.87 -1.38
CA TRP A 118 -34.44 13.99 -1.65
C TRP A 118 -35.03 14.90 -2.72
N ARG A 119 -34.54 16.13 -2.77
CA ARG A 119 -34.74 17.03 -3.90
C ARG A 119 -33.49 17.88 -4.09
N ARG A 120 -33.31 18.37 -5.30
CA ARG A 120 -32.26 19.31 -5.67
C ARG A 120 -32.85 20.70 -5.86
N THR A 121 -32.26 21.69 -5.21
CA THR A 121 -32.52 23.11 -5.48
C THR A 121 -31.19 23.84 -5.69
N VAL A 122 -31.26 25.14 -5.96
CA VAL A 122 -30.08 26.02 -5.96
C VAL A 122 -30.37 27.19 -5.02
N ASN A 123 -29.38 27.60 -4.23
CA ASN A 123 -29.52 28.74 -3.33
C ASN A 123 -28.19 29.49 -3.19
N THR A 124 -28.26 30.68 -2.60
CA THR A 124 -27.08 31.47 -2.21
C THR A 124 -26.72 31.13 -0.77
N THR A 125 -25.44 30.92 -0.50
CA THR A 125 -24.94 30.61 0.85
C THR A 125 -23.67 31.38 1.15
N HIS A 126 -23.39 31.54 2.44
CA HIS A 126 -22.18 32.17 2.94
C HIS A 126 -21.48 31.19 3.90
N PRO A 127 -20.69 30.23 3.36
CA PRO A 127 -19.98 29.27 4.19
C PRO A 127 -19.00 29.98 5.14
N PRO A 128 -18.64 29.37 6.28
CA PRO A 128 -17.62 29.92 7.16
C PRO A 128 -16.31 30.16 6.40
N TYR A 129 -15.69 31.32 6.62
CA TYR A 129 -14.41 31.70 6.01
C TYR A 129 -14.45 31.64 4.46
N SER A 130 -15.51 32.18 3.86
CA SER A 130 -15.75 32.19 2.42
C SER A 130 -16.47 33.47 2.02
N VAL A 131 -16.31 33.88 0.75
CA VAL A 131 -17.22 34.83 0.11
C VAL A 131 -18.64 34.24 -0.02
N GLU A 132 -19.63 35.09 -0.31
CA GLU A 132 -20.97 34.65 -0.72
C GLU A 132 -20.89 33.83 -2.02
N LEU A 133 -21.44 32.63 -2.00
CA LEU A 133 -21.49 31.71 -3.14
C LEU A 133 -22.92 31.59 -3.67
N ARG A 134 -23.14 32.12 -4.87
CA ARG A 134 -24.44 32.14 -5.55
C ARG A 134 -24.64 30.89 -6.41
N ASN A 135 -25.90 30.53 -6.65
CA ASN A 135 -26.29 29.38 -7.47
C ASN A 135 -25.67 28.05 -7.00
N THR A 136 -25.49 27.91 -5.69
CA THR A 136 -24.92 26.70 -5.09
C THR A 136 -25.95 25.57 -5.13
N PRO A 137 -25.60 24.37 -5.62
CA PRO A 137 -26.47 23.21 -5.54
C PRO A 137 -26.78 22.83 -4.09
N VAL A 138 -28.05 22.65 -3.79
CA VAL A 138 -28.53 22.21 -2.47
C VAL A 138 -29.21 20.87 -2.63
N CYS A 139 -28.71 19.88 -1.91
CA CYS A 139 -29.39 18.61 -1.71
C CYS A 139 -30.21 18.68 -0.42
N THR A 140 -31.53 18.71 -0.55
CA THR A 140 -32.44 18.64 0.59
C THR A 140 -32.82 17.19 0.82
N LEU A 141 -32.44 16.63 1.97
CA LEU A 141 -32.83 15.30 2.41
C LEU A 141 -34.04 15.38 3.34
N GLN A 142 -35.00 14.48 3.17
CA GLN A 142 -36.15 14.30 4.06
C GLN A 142 -36.18 12.86 4.56
N PHE A 143 -36.12 12.65 5.87
CA PHE A 143 -36.01 11.32 6.47
C PHE A 143 -36.81 11.23 7.78
N SER A 144 -37.25 10.01 8.12
CA SER A 144 -38.07 9.76 9.30
C SER A 144 -37.27 9.05 10.40
N ILE A 145 -37.43 9.55 11.63
CA ILE A 145 -36.91 8.95 12.85
C ILE A 145 -38.07 8.22 13.54
N PRO A 146 -38.04 6.88 13.68
CA PRO A 146 -39.19 6.09 14.13
C PRO A 146 -39.44 6.09 15.64
N ASN A 147 -38.46 6.52 16.43
CA ASN A 147 -38.55 6.59 17.89
C ASN A 147 -37.59 7.65 18.42
N ASP A 148 -37.85 8.17 19.62
CA ASP A 148 -37.00 9.18 20.23
C ASP A 148 -35.55 8.69 20.41
N ILE A 149 -34.60 9.59 20.13
CA ILE A 149 -33.16 9.37 20.27
C ILE A 149 -32.64 10.35 21.33
N GLY A 150 -32.29 9.84 22.50
CA GLY A 150 -31.72 10.65 23.59
C GLY A 150 -30.30 11.17 23.28
N PRO A 151 -29.87 12.26 23.93
CA PRO A 151 -28.55 12.82 23.74
C PRO A 151 -27.42 11.90 24.29
N PRO A 152 -26.20 11.97 23.74
CA PRO A 152 -25.80 12.83 22.63
C PRO A 152 -26.09 12.22 21.24
N VAL A 153 -26.49 13.09 20.31
CA VAL A 153 -26.71 12.76 18.89
C VAL A 153 -25.59 13.37 18.05
N TYR A 154 -24.96 12.57 17.22
CA TYR A 154 -23.85 12.98 16.37
C TYR A 154 -24.22 12.89 14.90
N LEU A 155 -23.80 13.90 14.13
CA LEU A 155 -23.87 13.92 12.69
C LEU A 155 -22.46 13.88 12.12
N TYR A 156 -22.17 12.80 11.39
CA TYR A 156 -20.93 12.63 10.66
C TYR A 156 -21.19 12.75 9.15
N TYR A 157 -20.16 13.15 8.41
CA TYR A 157 -20.07 12.77 7.00
C TYR A 157 -19.17 11.54 6.88
N ARG A 158 -19.52 10.65 5.94
CA ARG A 158 -18.74 9.47 5.59
C ARG A 158 -18.25 9.60 4.16
N LEU A 159 -16.95 9.42 3.96
CA LEU A 159 -16.33 9.34 2.65
C LEU A 159 -15.85 7.92 2.40
N THR A 160 -15.99 7.44 1.16
CA THR A 160 -15.42 6.16 0.70
C THR A 160 -14.43 6.40 -0.42
N ASN A 161 -13.48 5.49 -0.57
CA ASN A 161 -12.43 5.54 -1.59
C ASN A 161 -11.56 6.81 -1.53
N PHE A 162 -11.45 7.45 -0.35
CA PHE A 162 -10.62 8.64 -0.15
C PHE A 162 -9.41 8.30 0.74
N TYR A 163 -8.21 8.33 0.18
CA TYR A 163 -7.00 7.78 0.82
C TYR A 163 -6.26 8.81 1.68
N GLN A 164 -6.84 9.20 2.83
CA GLN A 164 -6.14 10.05 3.82
C GLN A 164 -4.87 9.39 4.38
N ASN A 165 -4.79 8.05 4.35
CA ASN A 165 -3.67 7.26 4.84
C ASN A 165 -2.50 7.15 3.86
N HIS A 166 -2.60 7.75 2.67
CA HIS A 166 -1.50 7.72 1.70
C HIS A 166 -0.27 8.44 2.25
N ARG A 167 0.92 7.81 2.17
CA ARG A 167 2.17 8.30 2.80
C ARG A 167 2.48 9.76 2.45
N ARG A 168 2.30 10.15 1.19
CA ARG A 168 2.53 11.53 0.73
C ARG A 168 1.48 12.50 1.30
N TYR A 169 0.24 12.06 1.43
CA TYR A 169 -0.86 12.87 1.95
C TYR A 169 -0.64 13.18 3.43
N VAL A 170 -0.41 12.15 4.26
CA VAL A 170 -0.21 12.29 5.72
C VAL A 170 0.98 13.20 6.07
N LYS A 171 2.03 13.21 5.25
CA LYS A 171 3.21 14.04 5.48
C LYS A 171 3.05 15.48 5.00
N SER A 172 2.07 15.77 4.16
CA SER A 172 1.94 17.04 3.46
C SER A 172 1.22 18.08 4.32
N LEU A 173 1.93 18.58 5.33
CA LEU A 173 1.56 19.69 6.21
C LEU A 173 2.82 20.30 6.83
N ASP A 174 2.71 21.50 7.40
CA ASP A 174 3.75 22.14 8.19
C ASP A 174 3.23 22.43 9.60
N THR A 175 3.82 21.79 10.61
CA THR A 175 3.30 21.90 11.98
C THR A 175 3.54 23.27 12.60
N ASP A 176 4.61 23.97 12.22
CA ASP A 176 4.91 25.28 12.80
C ASP A 176 4.01 26.37 12.19
N GLN A 177 3.64 26.21 10.92
CA GLN A 177 2.61 27.00 10.29
C GLN A 177 1.25 26.84 11.01
N LEU A 178 0.86 25.60 11.34
CA LEU A 178 -0.40 25.31 12.03
C LEU A 178 -0.42 25.79 13.49
N LYS A 179 0.74 25.84 14.16
CA LYS A 179 0.95 26.48 15.47
C LYS A 179 0.90 28.01 15.41
N GLY A 180 0.61 28.60 14.25
CA GLY A 180 0.46 30.03 14.04
C GLY A 180 1.77 30.80 13.89
N ASN A 181 2.90 30.11 13.69
CA ASN A 181 4.18 30.79 13.46
C ASN A 181 4.26 31.36 12.04
N PHE A 182 4.90 32.54 11.93
CA PHE A 182 5.28 33.09 10.64
C PHE A 182 6.47 32.31 10.09
N LEU A 183 6.36 31.81 8.86
CA LEU A 183 7.44 31.15 8.13
C LEU A 183 7.71 31.91 6.83
N SER A 184 8.97 32.04 6.44
CA SER A 184 9.30 32.67 5.16
C SER A 184 8.90 31.77 3.99
N ASN A 185 8.70 32.35 2.80
CA ASN A 185 8.44 31.56 1.57
C ASN A 185 9.52 30.48 1.36
N HIS A 186 10.80 30.80 1.61
CA HIS A 186 11.89 29.83 1.53
C HIS A 186 11.75 28.69 2.55
N THR A 187 11.35 28.99 3.79
CA THR A 187 11.13 27.96 4.81
C THR A 187 10.01 27.01 4.41
N VAL A 188 8.89 27.56 3.91
CA VAL A 188 7.75 26.75 3.42
C VAL A 188 8.14 25.93 2.19
N ASP A 189 8.97 26.47 1.30
CA ASP A 189 9.48 25.75 0.13
C ASP A 189 10.36 24.55 0.51
N SER A 190 11.11 24.65 1.61
CA SER A 190 11.90 23.54 2.15
C SER A 190 11.09 22.57 3.04
N SER A 191 9.81 22.86 3.32
CA SER A 191 9.02 22.08 4.29
C SER A 191 8.48 20.75 3.74
N SER A 192 7.76 20.02 4.59
CA SER A 192 7.07 18.78 4.24
C SER A 192 5.79 18.97 3.43
N CYS A 193 5.35 20.21 3.15
CA CYS A 193 4.11 20.53 2.42
C CYS A 193 4.07 20.14 0.92
N ASN A 194 4.95 19.25 0.45
CA ASN A 194 4.98 18.81 -0.95
C ASN A 194 3.64 18.17 -1.38
N PRO A 195 3.13 18.48 -2.59
CA PRO A 195 3.64 19.44 -3.57
C PRO A 195 3.12 20.88 -3.37
N LEU A 196 2.14 21.10 -2.48
CA LEU A 196 1.45 22.38 -2.32
C LEU A 196 2.14 23.29 -1.29
N LYS A 197 3.28 23.84 -1.70
CA LYS A 197 4.13 24.73 -0.88
C LYS A 197 3.92 26.20 -1.20
N LEU A 198 4.18 26.56 -2.44
CA LEU A 198 4.14 27.93 -2.95
C LEU A 198 3.18 28.02 -4.15
N ASP A 199 2.60 29.19 -4.35
CA ASP A 199 1.86 29.51 -5.57
C ASP A 199 2.77 29.84 -6.75
N HIS A 200 2.17 30.11 -7.91
CA HIS A 200 2.91 30.42 -9.15
C HIS A 200 3.74 31.71 -9.08
N ASN A 201 3.48 32.58 -8.08
CA ASN A 201 4.24 33.81 -7.84
C ASN A 201 5.32 33.61 -6.77
N GLY A 202 5.55 32.39 -6.28
CA GLY A 202 6.52 32.08 -5.23
C GLY A 202 6.07 32.48 -3.83
N LYS A 203 4.78 32.71 -3.62
CA LYS A 203 4.19 33.09 -2.34
C LYS A 203 3.67 31.85 -1.61
N ALA A 204 3.93 31.74 -0.32
CA ALA A 204 3.58 30.54 0.45
C ALA A 204 2.06 30.32 0.54
N TYR A 205 1.64 29.06 0.38
CA TYR A 205 0.28 28.68 0.70
C TYR A 205 0.07 28.66 2.21
N TYR A 206 -1.06 29.18 2.67
CA TYR A 206 -1.50 29.03 4.05
C TYR A 206 -2.95 28.57 4.07
N PRO A 207 -3.30 27.46 4.76
CA PRO A 207 -2.38 26.43 5.27
C PRO A 207 -1.80 25.60 4.11
N CYS A 208 -0.50 25.30 4.12
CA CYS A 208 0.14 24.54 3.05
C CYS A 208 -0.13 23.03 3.14
N GLY A 209 0.10 22.32 2.03
CA GLY A 209 0.05 20.87 1.95
C GLY A 209 -1.28 20.26 1.50
N LEU A 210 -1.24 18.98 1.15
CA LEU A 210 -2.36 18.24 0.54
C LEU A 210 -3.55 18.12 1.49
N ILE A 211 -3.31 17.93 2.78
CA ILE A 211 -4.38 17.69 3.76
C ILE A 211 -5.28 18.93 3.84
N ALA A 212 -4.69 20.11 4.04
CA ALA A 212 -5.42 21.36 4.13
C ALA A 212 -6.11 21.72 2.81
N ASN A 213 -5.44 21.48 1.68
CA ASN A 213 -5.99 21.78 0.35
C ASN A 213 -7.30 21.01 0.09
N SER A 214 -7.35 19.71 0.40
CA SER A 214 -8.51 18.87 0.08
C SER A 214 -9.52 18.76 1.23
N ILE A 215 -9.67 19.78 2.07
CA ILE A 215 -10.68 19.81 3.13
C ILE A 215 -12.09 19.56 2.57
N PHE A 216 -12.83 18.68 3.25
CA PHE A 216 -14.25 18.47 2.97
C PHE A 216 -15.02 19.78 3.20
N ASN A 217 -15.71 20.25 2.16
CA ASN A 217 -16.30 21.59 2.14
C ASN A 217 -17.81 21.60 1.86
N ASP A 218 -18.51 20.46 1.87
CA ASP A 218 -19.99 20.50 1.89
C ASP A 218 -20.47 21.11 3.21
N THR A 219 -21.45 22.01 3.13
CA THR A 219 -22.03 22.63 4.33
C THR A 219 -23.24 21.82 4.78
N LEU A 220 -23.13 21.21 5.97
CA LEU A 220 -24.19 20.42 6.59
C LEU A 220 -25.00 21.28 7.56
N ASN A 221 -26.29 21.46 7.33
CA ASN A 221 -27.15 22.25 8.22
C ASN A 221 -27.83 21.38 9.29
N SER A 222 -28.25 22.01 10.39
CA SER A 222 -29.06 21.35 11.42
C SER A 222 -30.40 20.86 10.87
N PRO A 223 -30.84 19.61 11.16
CA PRO A 223 -32.14 19.10 10.73
C PRO A 223 -33.31 19.94 11.27
N VAL A 224 -34.39 20.04 10.50
CA VAL A 224 -35.62 20.76 10.85
C VAL A 224 -36.80 19.79 10.84
N ALA A 225 -37.56 19.75 11.93
CA ALA A 225 -38.77 18.93 12.00
C ALA A 225 -39.84 19.47 11.04
N VAL A 226 -40.38 18.59 10.20
CA VAL A 226 -41.47 18.89 9.25
C VAL A 226 -42.80 18.66 9.96
N SER A 227 -43.63 19.71 10.04
CA SER A 227 -44.96 19.63 10.66
C SER A 227 -45.89 18.76 9.82
N THR A 228 -46.42 17.67 10.38
CA THR A 228 -47.29 16.72 9.67
C THR A 228 -48.79 17.00 9.82
N SER A 229 -49.23 17.84 10.77
CA SER A 229 -50.65 18.20 10.94
C SER A 229 -50.82 19.46 11.79
N GLY A 230 -51.45 20.51 11.23
CA GLY A 230 -52.14 21.61 11.92
C GLY A 230 -51.51 22.21 13.18
N GLY A 231 -50.61 23.19 13.02
CA GLY A 231 -50.35 24.23 14.04
C GLY A 231 -49.06 24.11 14.87
N GLN A 232 -48.25 23.06 14.70
CA GLN A 232 -46.92 23.00 15.31
C GLN A 232 -45.90 23.67 14.37
N GLU A 233 -45.21 24.70 14.85
CA GLU A 233 -44.12 25.38 14.13
C GLU A 233 -43.00 24.38 13.79
N SER A 234 -42.38 24.54 12.61
CA SER A 234 -41.21 23.75 12.23
C SER A 234 -40.05 24.02 13.19
N GLN A 235 -39.83 23.14 14.15
CA GLN A 235 -38.76 23.29 15.13
C GLN A 235 -37.44 22.75 14.57
N GLN A 236 -36.41 23.59 14.55
CA GLN A 236 -35.06 23.18 14.18
C GLN A 236 -34.42 22.38 15.33
N TYR A 237 -33.93 21.18 15.04
CA TYR A 237 -33.09 20.40 15.95
C TYR A 237 -31.67 20.94 15.89
N ARG A 238 -31.36 21.88 16.79
CA ARG A 238 -30.11 22.66 16.74
C ARG A 238 -28.92 21.76 17.07
N MET A 239 -28.00 21.61 16.13
CA MET A 239 -26.72 20.93 16.35
C MET A 239 -25.59 21.95 16.22
N THR A 240 -24.55 21.79 17.04
CA THR A 240 -23.37 22.68 17.03
C THR A 240 -22.19 22.01 16.34
N ASN A 241 -21.35 22.83 15.68
CA ASN A 241 -20.04 22.48 15.17
C ASN A 241 -18.90 22.76 16.18
N GLU A 242 -19.24 23.18 17.41
CA GLU A 242 -18.30 23.38 18.50
C GLU A 242 -18.11 22.10 19.34
N GLY A 243 -16.91 21.89 19.88
CA GLY A 243 -16.57 20.71 20.66
C GLY A 243 -16.58 19.41 19.86
N ILE A 244 -16.38 19.46 18.55
CA ILE A 244 -16.27 18.30 17.65
C ILE A 244 -14.81 17.83 17.51
N ALA A 245 -13.84 18.74 17.70
CA ALA A 245 -12.43 18.42 17.74
C ALA A 245 -12.03 17.93 19.15
N TRP A 246 -10.95 17.15 19.20
CA TRP A 246 -10.41 16.71 20.48
C TRP A 246 -9.63 17.85 21.09
N SER A 247 -9.77 18.10 22.39
CA SER A 247 -9.09 19.21 23.06
C SER A 247 -7.57 19.20 22.87
N THR A 248 -6.98 18.01 22.81
CA THR A 248 -5.55 17.81 22.50
C THR A 248 -5.21 18.23 21.07
N ASP A 249 -6.04 17.87 20.09
CA ASP A 249 -5.85 18.22 18.69
C ASP A 249 -6.04 19.73 18.49
N ALA A 250 -7.11 20.29 19.05
CA ALA A 250 -7.41 21.73 19.01
C ALA A 250 -6.26 22.57 19.58
N SER A 251 -5.57 22.06 20.60
CA SER A 251 -4.44 22.77 21.22
C SER A 251 -3.24 22.97 20.28
N LEU A 252 -3.12 22.16 19.22
CA LEU A 252 -2.04 22.24 18.23
C LEU A 252 -2.22 23.41 17.26
N TYR A 253 -3.45 23.90 17.09
CA TYR A 253 -3.77 24.97 16.16
C TYR A 253 -3.82 26.30 16.90
N LYS A 254 -3.21 27.33 16.31
CA LYS A 254 -3.24 28.70 16.83
C LYS A 254 -3.55 29.69 15.72
N LYS A 255 -4.04 30.86 16.11
CA LYS A 255 -4.20 31.99 15.21
C LYS A 255 -2.85 32.34 14.58
N THR A 256 -2.86 32.54 13.26
CA THR A 256 -1.65 32.85 12.52
C THR A 256 -1.09 34.24 12.80
N LYS A 257 0.23 34.38 12.61
CA LYS A 257 0.95 35.66 12.61
C LYS A 257 1.13 36.26 11.21
N TYR A 258 0.73 35.55 10.14
CA TYR A 258 0.75 36.11 8.78
C TYR A 258 -0.25 37.26 8.66
N LYS A 259 0.11 38.23 7.81
CA LYS A 259 -0.83 39.21 7.26
C LYS A 259 -1.46 38.66 5.99
N ASN A 260 -2.67 39.13 5.67
CA ASN A 260 -3.45 38.67 4.51
C ASN A 260 -2.65 38.66 3.19
N TYR A 261 -1.85 39.70 2.94
CA TYR A 261 -1.07 39.81 1.70
C TYR A 261 0.21 38.97 1.67
N GLU A 262 0.64 38.33 2.76
CA GLU A 262 1.90 37.57 2.84
C GLU A 262 1.77 36.12 2.38
N VAL A 263 0.56 35.56 2.43
CA VAL A 263 0.27 34.16 2.05
C VAL A 263 -0.92 34.06 1.09
N SER A 264 -1.00 32.95 0.36
CA SER A 264 -2.06 32.67 -0.60
C SER A 264 -2.91 31.49 -0.13
N PRO A 265 -4.22 31.46 -0.43
CA PRO A 265 -5.05 30.30 -0.12
C PRO A 265 -4.64 29.09 -0.99
N PRO A 266 -4.81 27.84 -0.51
CA PRO A 266 -4.59 26.65 -1.30
C PRO A 266 -5.44 26.62 -2.59
N PRO A 267 -5.00 25.92 -3.66
CA PRO A 267 -5.70 25.91 -4.94
C PRO A 267 -7.19 25.52 -4.87
N ASN A 268 -7.54 24.49 -4.10
CA ASN A 268 -8.94 24.05 -3.97
C ASN A 268 -9.80 24.98 -3.11
N TRP A 269 -9.21 26.04 -2.55
CA TRP A 269 -9.92 27.07 -1.79
C TRP A 269 -10.26 28.28 -2.66
N ALA A 270 -9.92 28.27 -3.96
CA ALA A 270 -10.11 29.39 -4.88
C ALA A 270 -11.56 29.90 -4.92
N LEU A 271 -12.57 29.02 -4.80
CA LEU A 271 -13.98 29.47 -4.74
C LEU A 271 -14.31 30.23 -3.45
N ARG A 272 -13.68 29.87 -2.32
CA ARG A 272 -13.87 30.56 -1.04
C ARG A 272 -13.13 31.88 -0.97
N TYR A 273 -12.00 31.97 -1.67
CA TYR A 273 -11.09 33.10 -1.70
C TYR A 273 -10.73 33.47 -3.14
N PRO A 274 -11.69 33.97 -3.96
CA PRO A 274 -11.44 34.27 -5.36
C PRO A 274 -10.38 35.36 -5.56
N ASP A 275 -10.34 36.33 -4.66
CA ASP A 275 -9.37 37.44 -4.66
C ASP A 275 -8.19 37.19 -3.70
N GLY A 276 -8.02 35.95 -3.23
CA GLY A 276 -7.06 35.61 -2.18
C GLY A 276 -7.51 36.07 -0.79
N TYR A 277 -6.56 36.18 0.14
CA TYR A 277 -6.81 36.71 1.48
C TYR A 277 -6.85 38.23 1.46
N THR A 278 -7.97 38.81 1.90
CA THR A 278 -8.23 40.25 1.92
C THR A 278 -8.74 40.69 3.29
N ASP A 279 -8.81 41.99 3.56
CA ASP A 279 -9.36 42.46 4.85
C ASP A 279 -10.87 42.19 4.98
N ALA A 280 -11.60 42.08 3.87
CA ALA A 280 -13.01 41.71 3.84
C ALA A 280 -13.22 40.19 3.99
N ASN A 281 -12.29 39.36 3.51
CA ASN A 281 -12.30 37.91 3.66
C ASN A 281 -10.89 37.43 4.11
N PRO A 282 -10.58 37.55 5.41
CA PRO A 282 -9.24 37.36 5.93
C PRO A 282 -8.86 35.89 6.05
N ILE A 283 -7.59 35.66 6.39
CA ILE A 283 -7.05 34.33 6.71
C ILE A 283 -7.90 33.67 7.82
N PRO A 284 -8.30 32.39 7.69
CA PRO A 284 -9.13 31.74 8.70
C PRO A 284 -8.38 31.50 10.01
N ASP A 285 -9.08 31.67 11.13
CA ASP A 285 -8.54 31.36 12.45
C ASP A 285 -8.65 29.86 12.73
N LEU A 286 -7.56 29.14 12.44
CA LEU A 286 -7.50 27.68 12.61
C LEU A 286 -7.72 27.23 14.06
N SER A 287 -7.55 28.11 15.05
CA SER A 287 -7.79 27.77 16.46
C SER A 287 -9.28 27.63 16.79
N GLN A 288 -10.14 28.33 16.04
CA GLN A 288 -11.60 28.29 16.19
C GLN A 288 -12.28 27.44 15.11
N TYR A 289 -11.54 27.01 14.08
CA TYR A 289 -12.08 26.26 12.97
C TYR A 289 -12.04 24.74 13.21
N GLU A 290 -12.91 24.24 14.08
CA GLU A 290 -12.87 22.83 14.51
C GLU A 290 -13.07 21.81 13.38
N GLU A 291 -13.87 22.12 12.36
CA GLU A 291 -14.06 21.25 11.18
C GLU A 291 -12.74 21.04 10.43
N PHE A 292 -11.90 22.08 10.35
CA PHE A 292 -10.55 21.97 9.82
C PHE A 292 -9.69 21.07 10.69
N GLN A 293 -9.75 21.20 12.01
CA GLN A 293 -8.98 20.38 12.94
C GLN A 293 -9.37 18.89 12.85
N VAL A 294 -10.67 18.61 12.74
CA VAL A 294 -11.21 17.25 12.51
C VAL A 294 -10.71 16.67 11.19
N TRP A 295 -10.66 17.48 10.13
CA TRP A 295 -10.15 17.06 8.83
C TRP A 295 -8.65 16.74 8.85
N MET A 296 -7.86 17.62 9.49
CA MET A 296 -6.41 17.52 9.55
C MET A 296 -5.94 16.26 10.28
N ARG A 297 -6.74 15.73 11.22
CA ARG A 297 -6.49 14.40 11.77
C ARG A 297 -6.87 13.34 10.74
N THR A 298 -5.89 12.81 10.02
CA THR A 298 -6.09 11.81 8.94
C THR A 298 -6.69 10.48 9.44
N ALA A 299 -7.54 9.87 8.63
CA ALA A 299 -8.08 8.53 8.87
C ALA A 299 -7.10 7.42 8.43
N GLY A 300 -7.16 6.26 9.09
CA GLY A 300 -6.30 5.10 8.79
C GLY A 300 -6.77 4.22 7.62
N LEU A 301 -8.02 4.36 7.20
CA LEU A 301 -8.67 3.57 6.13
C LEU A 301 -9.27 4.49 5.07
N PRO A 302 -9.48 4.01 3.82
CA PRO A 302 -10.06 4.81 2.73
C PRO A 302 -11.56 5.07 2.87
N THR A 303 -12.22 4.30 3.74
CA THR A 303 -13.60 4.55 4.16
C THR A 303 -13.57 5.01 5.61
N PHE A 304 -14.04 6.22 5.86
CA PHE A 304 -14.01 6.82 7.19
C PHE A 304 -15.15 7.81 7.38
N SER A 305 -15.46 8.07 8.65
CA SER A 305 -16.42 9.08 9.06
C SER A 305 -15.74 10.16 9.87
N LYS A 306 -16.19 11.41 9.72
CA LYS A 306 -15.70 12.57 10.47
C LYS A 306 -16.87 13.30 11.09
N LEU A 307 -16.72 13.72 12.33
CA LEU A 307 -17.77 14.43 13.06
C LEU A 307 -17.92 15.82 12.49
N ALA A 308 -19.15 16.22 12.17
CA ALA A 308 -19.47 17.53 11.63
C ALA A 308 -20.30 18.36 12.61
N LEU A 309 -21.37 17.76 13.14
CA LEU A 309 -22.22 18.42 14.13
C LEU A 309 -22.54 17.48 15.29
N ARG A 310 -22.83 18.03 16.47
CA ARG A 310 -23.28 17.29 17.64
C ARG A 310 -24.37 18.04 18.40
N ASN A 311 -25.22 17.31 19.10
CA ASN A 311 -26.14 17.86 20.10
C ASN A 311 -26.08 16.97 21.35
N ASP A 312 -25.68 17.56 22.48
CA ASP A 312 -25.48 16.85 23.74
C ASP A 312 -26.61 17.04 24.75
N ASN A 313 -27.60 17.88 24.44
CA ASN A 313 -28.56 18.37 25.43
C ASN A 313 -30.00 17.98 25.10
N GLU A 314 -30.36 17.89 23.81
CA GLU A 314 -31.74 17.71 23.38
C GLU A 314 -31.97 16.32 22.79
N THR A 315 -33.11 15.72 23.15
CA THR A 315 -33.63 14.50 22.53
C THR A 315 -34.14 14.80 21.13
N MET A 316 -33.71 14.03 20.13
CA MET A 316 -34.31 14.07 18.80
C MET A 316 -35.59 13.23 18.81
N THR A 317 -36.74 13.89 18.77
CA THR A 317 -38.05 13.23 18.86
C THR A 317 -38.40 12.48 17.59
N ALA A 318 -39.24 11.45 17.70
CA ALA A 318 -39.76 10.72 16.56
C ALA A 318 -40.54 11.65 15.62
N GLY A 319 -40.25 11.59 14.33
CA GLY A 319 -40.82 12.53 13.36
C GLY A 319 -40.09 12.54 12.02
N THR A 320 -40.58 13.36 11.10
CA THR A 320 -39.91 13.59 9.81
C THR A 320 -39.07 14.84 9.89
N TYR A 321 -37.80 14.73 9.50
CA TYR A 321 -36.85 15.83 9.48
C TYR A 321 -36.42 16.12 8.06
N GLN A 322 -36.15 17.40 7.81
CA GLN A 322 -35.52 17.87 6.58
C GLN A 322 -34.15 18.46 6.89
N MET A 323 -33.16 18.16 6.06
CA MET A 323 -31.81 18.69 6.20
C MET A 323 -31.31 19.17 4.84
N ASP A 324 -30.81 20.40 4.80
CA ASP A 324 -30.18 20.96 3.60
C ASP A 324 -28.67 20.75 3.65
N ILE A 325 -28.12 20.31 2.51
CA ILE A 325 -26.69 20.08 2.30
C ILE A 325 -26.27 20.91 1.10
N TYR A 326 -25.35 21.86 1.29
CA TYR A 326 -24.73 22.59 0.19
C TYR A 326 -23.58 21.76 -0.38
N ASP A 327 -23.71 21.36 -1.63
CA ASP A 327 -22.85 20.40 -2.30
C ASP A 327 -21.69 21.11 -3.04
N PHE A 328 -20.48 21.00 -2.48
CA PHE A 328 -19.25 21.61 -2.98
C PHE A 328 -18.13 20.61 -3.25
N PHE A 329 -18.13 19.46 -2.58
CA PHE A 329 -17.04 18.50 -2.56
C PHE A 329 -17.25 17.40 -3.62
N PRO A 330 -16.54 17.44 -4.77
CA PRO A 330 -16.72 16.45 -5.81
C PRO A 330 -16.06 15.14 -5.41
N VAL A 331 -16.85 14.06 -5.36
CA VAL A 331 -16.34 12.70 -5.10
C VAL A 331 -16.23 11.85 -6.37
N SER A 332 -16.81 12.33 -7.48
CA SER A 332 -16.76 11.67 -8.79
C SER A 332 -15.34 11.56 -9.35
N ILE A 333 -14.48 12.52 -9.03
CA ILE A 333 -13.07 12.58 -9.49
C ILE A 333 -12.20 11.41 -9.00
N TYR A 334 -12.64 10.66 -7.99
CA TYR A 334 -11.93 9.49 -7.46
C TYR A 334 -12.87 8.30 -7.23
N SER A 335 -14.04 8.28 -7.89
CA SER A 335 -15.03 7.19 -7.76
C SER A 335 -15.42 6.92 -6.30
N GLY A 336 -15.50 7.97 -5.49
CA GLY A 336 -15.90 7.89 -4.10
C GLY A 336 -17.39 8.06 -3.89
N LYS A 337 -17.81 7.90 -2.64
CA LYS A 337 -19.16 8.21 -2.17
C LYS A 337 -19.08 9.15 -0.98
N LYS A 338 -20.09 10.00 -0.84
CA LYS A 338 -20.32 10.83 0.33
C LYS A 338 -21.71 10.56 0.91
N SER A 339 -21.75 10.35 2.22
CA SER A 339 -22.99 10.04 2.93
C SER A 339 -23.06 10.85 4.22
N ILE A 340 -24.26 11.18 4.67
CA ILE A 340 -24.47 11.59 6.06
C ILE A 340 -24.63 10.33 6.91
N LEU A 341 -24.18 10.42 8.16
CA LEU A 341 -24.28 9.37 9.17
C LEU A 341 -24.74 10.03 10.47
N LEU A 342 -26.02 9.87 10.79
CA LEU A 342 -26.58 10.25 12.08
C LEU A 342 -26.46 9.05 13.02
N SER A 343 -25.81 9.22 14.18
CA SER A 343 -25.51 8.08 15.07
C SER A 343 -25.49 8.48 16.54
N THR A 344 -25.89 7.56 17.42
CA THR A 344 -25.63 7.66 18.86
C THR A 344 -24.30 6.99 19.22
N ARG A 345 -23.81 7.20 20.44
CA ARG A 345 -22.65 6.46 20.96
C ARG A 345 -23.05 5.49 22.07
N SER A 346 -22.42 4.32 22.08
CA SER A 346 -22.34 3.44 23.25
C SER A 346 -21.05 3.69 24.02
N VAL A 347 -20.86 2.99 25.14
CA VAL A 347 -19.60 3.00 25.92
C VAL A 347 -18.39 2.51 25.12
N VAL A 348 -18.61 1.74 24.05
CA VAL A 348 -17.55 1.18 23.17
C VAL A 348 -17.39 2.00 21.88
N GLY A 349 -18.18 3.07 21.72
CA GLY A 349 -18.22 3.89 20.50
C GLY A 349 -19.46 3.60 19.64
N GLY A 350 -19.28 3.67 18.32
CA GLY A 350 -20.37 3.48 17.35
C GLY A 350 -20.79 2.01 17.16
N LYS A 351 -21.68 1.77 16.19
CA LYS A 351 -22.16 0.42 15.86
C LYS A 351 -21.05 -0.40 15.20
N ASN A 352 -20.48 -1.36 15.92
CA ASN A 352 -19.48 -2.30 15.42
C ASN A 352 -19.57 -3.66 16.13
N SER A 353 -20.08 -4.67 15.42
CA SER A 353 -20.24 -6.02 15.96
C SER A 353 -18.96 -6.86 15.90
N PHE A 354 -17.94 -6.47 15.14
CA PHE A 354 -16.75 -7.28 14.89
C PHE A 354 -16.04 -7.69 16.18
N LEU A 355 -15.79 -6.73 17.08
CA LEU A 355 -15.09 -7.01 18.34
C LEU A 355 -15.88 -7.98 19.22
N GLY A 356 -17.20 -7.81 19.30
CA GLY A 356 -18.08 -8.72 20.02
C GLY A 356 -18.06 -10.14 19.44
N ILE A 357 -18.17 -10.28 18.11
CA ILE A 357 -18.08 -11.56 17.41
C ILE A 357 -16.73 -12.22 17.67
N ALA A 358 -15.62 -11.49 17.55
CA ALA A 358 -14.28 -12.03 17.75
C ALA A 358 -14.09 -12.61 19.16
N TYR A 359 -14.56 -11.90 20.20
CA TYR A 359 -14.49 -12.39 21.58
C TYR A 359 -15.33 -13.65 21.81
N VAL A 360 -16.55 -13.70 21.25
CA VAL A 360 -17.41 -14.90 21.34
C VAL A 360 -16.77 -16.09 20.61
N VAL A 361 -16.21 -15.87 19.41
CA VAL A 361 -15.56 -16.92 18.62
C VAL A 361 -14.31 -17.46 19.33
N VAL A 362 -13.42 -16.59 19.81
CA VAL A 362 -12.22 -17.00 20.54
C VAL A 362 -12.61 -17.72 21.83
N GLY A 363 -13.57 -17.18 22.59
CA GLY A 363 -14.07 -17.80 23.81
C GLY A 363 -14.66 -19.19 23.55
N GLY A 364 -15.47 -19.33 22.50
CA GLY A 364 -16.05 -20.61 22.08
C GLY A 364 -14.99 -21.63 21.66
N LEU A 365 -14.02 -21.20 20.85
CA LEU A 365 -12.91 -22.06 20.40
C LEU A 365 -12.07 -22.54 21.59
N CYS A 366 -11.81 -21.67 22.58
CA CYS A 366 -11.09 -22.05 23.79
C CYS A 366 -11.84 -23.11 24.62
N ILE A 367 -13.17 -23.01 24.74
CA ILE A 367 -14.00 -24.01 25.44
C ILE A 367 -13.99 -25.35 24.69
N VAL A 368 -14.15 -25.33 23.37
CA VAL A 368 -14.14 -26.54 22.53
C VAL A 368 -12.78 -27.24 22.60
N LEU A 369 -11.68 -26.51 22.42
CA LEU A 369 -10.33 -27.07 22.53
C LEU A 369 -10.03 -27.57 23.94
N GLY A 370 -10.45 -26.84 24.97
CA GLY A 370 -10.35 -27.27 26.37
C GLY A 370 -11.07 -28.59 26.63
N ALA A 371 -12.28 -28.76 26.11
CA ALA A 371 -13.05 -30.00 26.20
C ALA A 371 -12.37 -31.14 25.44
N LEU A 372 -11.93 -30.91 24.19
CA LEU A 372 -11.23 -31.92 23.39
C LEU A 372 -9.93 -32.39 24.03
N PHE A 373 -9.11 -31.47 24.54
CA PHE A 373 -7.87 -31.83 25.24
C PHE A 373 -8.12 -32.53 26.57
N THR A 374 -9.20 -32.19 27.28
CA THR A 374 -9.62 -32.92 28.48
C THR A 374 -10.01 -34.36 28.12
N VAL A 375 -10.83 -34.55 27.09
CA VAL A 375 -11.21 -35.89 26.60
C VAL A 375 -9.99 -36.68 26.13
N ALA A 376 -9.09 -36.08 25.34
CA ALA A 376 -7.87 -36.73 24.88
C ALA A 376 -6.95 -37.15 26.03
N HIS A 377 -6.82 -36.30 27.06
CA HIS A 377 -6.03 -36.61 28.25
C HIS A 377 -6.63 -37.78 29.06
N LEU A 378 -7.97 -37.86 29.13
CA LEU A 378 -8.67 -38.94 29.82
C LEU A 378 -8.62 -40.27 29.04
N ILE A 379 -8.65 -40.24 27.70
CA ILE A 379 -8.62 -41.44 26.85
C ILE A 379 -7.19 -41.98 26.66
N LYS A 380 -6.19 -41.10 26.54
CA LYS A 380 -4.77 -41.48 26.38
C LYS A 380 -3.88 -40.73 27.38
N PRO A 381 -3.81 -41.17 28.65
CA PRO A 381 -2.85 -40.63 29.60
C PRO A 381 -1.43 -41.08 29.22
N SER A 382 -0.70 -40.28 28.45
CA SER A 382 0.72 -40.53 28.20
C SER A 382 1.50 -40.30 29.51
N ILE A 383 2.10 -41.37 30.04
CA ILE A 383 2.97 -41.31 31.23
C ILE A 383 4.20 -40.47 30.87
N GLN A 384 4.29 -39.28 31.42
CA GLN A 384 5.32 -38.30 31.10
C GLN A 384 6.64 -38.66 31.80
N ALA A 385 7.38 -39.59 31.19
CA ALA A 385 8.84 -39.79 31.24
C ALA A 385 9.18 -41.26 30.89
N ARG A 386 9.29 -41.59 29.61
CA ARG A 386 10.04 -42.78 29.16
C ARG A 386 10.95 -42.38 28.01
N GLN A 387 12.25 -42.68 28.16
CA GLN A 387 13.37 -42.36 27.26
C GLN A 387 13.29 -42.96 25.84
N HIS A 388 12.12 -43.35 25.33
CA HIS A 388 11.99 -44.12 24.08
C HIS A 388 11.87 -43.29 22.79
N HIS A 389 12.00 -41.96 22.85
CA HIS A 389 12.00 -41.10 21.65
C HIS A 389 13.32 -40.36 21.45
N ARG A 390 14.44 -41.10 21.46
CA ARG A 390 15.71 -40.64 20.89
C ARG A 390 16.02 -41.55 19.70
N GLY A 391 15.72 -41.07 18.50
CA GLY A 391 16.05 -41.79 17.27
C GLY A 391 17.54 -41.65 17.00
N ASP A 392 18.30 -42.73 17.22
CA ASP A 392 19.62 -42.91 16.62
C ASP A 392 19.45 -43.81 15.38
N VAL A 393 19.86 -43.28 14.23
CA VAL A 393 19.81 -43.94 12.91
C VAL A 393 21.07 -44.78 12.73
N HIS A 394 20.91 -46.04 12.33
CA HIS A 394 22.00 -46.94 11.93
C HIS A 394 22.39 -46.71 10.45
N ASP A 395 23.70 -46.51 10.21
CA ASP A 395 24.36 -46.63 8.92
C ASP A 395 24.34 -48.07 8.38
N GLY A 396 24.29 -48.24 7.05
CA GLY A 396 24.33 -49.53 6.37
C GLY A 396 24.38 -49.46 4.84
N ASP A 397 25.55 -49.12 4.32
CA ASP A 397 26.35 -49.74 3.23
C ASP A 397 25.73 -50.41 1.97
N GLY A 398 26.44 -50.19 0.84
CA GLY A 398 26.53 -51.06 -0.37
C GLY A 398 25.35 -51.04 -1.35
N THR A 399 25.45 -51.04 -2.68
CA THR A 399 26.41 -51.51 -3.72
C THR A 399 25.85 -50.94 -5.07
N GLY A 400 26.56 -50.57 -6.14
CA GLY A 400 27.49 -51.33 -6.98
C GLY A 400 26.83 -51.74 -8.33
N PHE A 401 27.51 -51.45 -9.47
CA PHE A 401 27.30 -51.97 -10.86
C PHE A 401 26.19 -51.32 -11.73
N ARG A 402 26.30 -51.06 -13.05
CA ARG A 402 27.23 -51.48 -14.13
C ARG A 402 27.07 -50.58 -15.37
N SER A 403 28.13 -50.49 -16.19
CA SER A 403 28.22 -49.80 -17.49
C SER A 403 27.93 -50.74 -18.69
N GLY A 404 27.53 -50.15 -19.81
CA GLY A 404 27.50 -50.66 -21.20
C GLY A 404 26.89 -49.57 -22.10
N GLY A 405 27.58 -48.92 -23.06
CA GLY A 405 28.21 -49.47 -24.28
C GLY A 405 27.11 -49.75 -25.31
N GLY A 406 27.02 -49.20 -26.52
CA GLY A 406 27.78 -48.27 -27.37
C GLY A 406 26.99 -48.13 -28.70
N GLY A 407 27.32 -47.18 -29.57
CA GLY A 407 26.70 -47.08 -30.90
C GLY A 407 27.11 -45.83 -31.68
N GLN A 408 28.09 -45.98 -32.57
CA GLN A 408 28.51 -45.01 -33.59
C GLN A 408 27.69 -45.16 -34.87
N GLY A 409 27.51 -44.07 -35.62
CA GLY A 409 27.22 -44.08 -37.05
C GLY A 409 26.90 -42.67 -37.61
N PRO A 410 27.39 -42.26 -38.80
CA PRO A 410 27.83 -40.88 -39.04
C PRO A 410 27.19 -40.14 -40.26
N SER A 411 27.41 -38.82 -40.28
CA SER A 411 27.72 -37.94 -41.44
C SER A 411 26.74 -37.71 -42.62
N GLY A 412 26.58 -36.43 -42.98
CA GLY A 412 26.27 -35.91 -44.33
C GLY A 412 25.55 -34.53 -44.26
N HIS A 413 26.22 -33.39 -44.44
CA HIS A 413 26.66 -32.67 -45.67
C HIS A 413 25.62 -31.70 -46.30
N HIS A 414 26.14 -30.51 -46.66
CA HIS A 414 25.60 -29.42 -47.49
C HIS A 414 24.55 -28.52 -46.82
N GLY A 415 24.72 -27.20 -46.66
CA GLY A 415 25.48 -26.23 -47.44
C GLY A 415 24.57 -25.63 -48.50
N ASP A 416 24.07 -24.42 -48.26
CA ASP A 416 23.66 -23.47 -49.31
C ASP A 416 23.51 -22.06 -48.72
N ASP A 417 24.42 -21.19 -49.15
CA ASP A 417 24.36 -19.74 -49.09
C ASP A 417 23.36 -19.23 -50.14
N ILE A 418 22.43 -18.33 -49.77
CA ILE A 418 21.80 -17.42 -50.74
C ILE A 418 21.66 -16.01 -50.14
N HIS A 419 22.58 -15.16 -50.57
CA HIS A 419 22.47 -13.75 -50.96
C HIS A 419 21.46 -12.80 -50.26
N ASP A 420 22.07 -11.95 -49.45
CA ASP A 420 21.95 -10.49 -49.39
C ASP A 420 21.19 -9.80 -50.55
N HIS A 421 20.11 -9.11 -50.19
CA HIS A 421 19.62 -7.94 -50.91
C HIS A 421 19.63 -6.71 -50.00
N SER A 422 20.77 -6.03 -50.01
CA SER A 422 20.94 -4.65 -49.57
C SER A 422 19.94 -3.74 -50.29
N HIS A 423 19.01 -3.16 -49.53
CA HIS A 423 18.38 -1.89 -49.87
C HIS A 423 18.91 -0.79 -48.96
N ASN A 424 19.83 -0.03 -49.56
CA ASN A 424 20.40 1.19 -49.05
C ASN A 424 19.33 2.29 -48.98
N HIS A 425 18.83 2.58 -47.78
CA HIS A 425 18.20 3.88 -47.50
C HIS A 425 19.11 4.70 -46.60
N ASN A 426 19.70 5.73 -47.22
CA ASN A 426 20.25 6.91 -46.56
C ASN A 426 19.25 7.48 -45.55
N HIS A 427 19.46 7.20 -44.27
CA HIS A 427 18.98 8.07 -43.20
C HIS A 427 20.20 8.55 -42.41
N GLY A 428 20.36 9.88 -42.39
CA GLY A 428 21.45 10.54 -41.68
C GLY A 428 21.56 10.02 -40.25
N ARG A 429 22.82 9.93 -39.77
CA ARG A 429 23.16 9.59 -38.39
C ARG A 429 22.35 10.44 -37.40
N ARG A 430 21.15 9.96 -37.04
CA ARG A 430 20.49 10.35 -35.80
C ARG A 430 21.38 9.77 -34.71
N ARG A 431 22.04 10.66 -33.98
CA ARG A 431 22.74 10.34 -32.74
C ARG A 431 21.75 9.53 -31.88
N ALA A 432 22.11 8.30 -31.51
CA ALA A 432 21.27 7.49 -30.63
C ALA A 432 20.90 8.34 -29.39
N PRO A 433 19.65 8.28 -28.90
CA PRO A 433 19.25 9.02 -27.71
C PRO A 433 20.24 8.70 -26.58
N SER A 434 20.82 9.73 -25.96
CA SER A 434 21.65 9.51 -24.78
C SER A 434 20.74 9.12 -23.62
N PRO A 435 21.09 8.11 -22.80
CA PRO A 435 20.24 7.67 -21.70
C PRO A 435 20.07 8.80 -20.69
N LEU A 436 18.87 8.91 -20.11
CA LEU A 436 18.56 9.88 -19.05
C LEU A 436 19.28 9.54 -17.73
N TYR A 437 19.44 8.24 -17.46
CA TYR A 437 20.25 7.72 -16.36
C TYR A 437 20.84 6.37 -16.74
N THR A 438 21.92 5.99 -16.07
CA THR A 438 22.60 4.72 -16.27
C THR A 438 22.55 3.90 -14.99
N ILE A 439 22.09 2.65 -15.10
CA ILE A 439 22.01 1.69 -14.00
C ILE A 439 23.30 0.87 -13.98
N ASP A 440 23.95 0.81 -12.82
CA ASP A 440 25.04 -0.13 -12.60
C ASP A 440 24.48 -1.54 -12.42
N THR A 441 24.92 -2.46 -13.28
CA THR A 441 24.42 -3.83 -13.34
C THR A 441 25.51 -4.83 -12.96
N TYR A 442 25.21 -5.64 -11.96
CA TYR A 442 26.01 -6.79 -11.55
C TYR A 442 25.35 -8.09 -12.02
N ILE A 443 26.12 -8.95 -12.68
CA ILE A 443 25.66 -10.23 -13.19
C ILE A 443 26.28 -11.36 -12.35
N HIS A 444 25.43 -12.18 -11.76
CA HIS A 444 25.83 -13.32 -10.94
C HIS A 444 25.42 -14.62 -11.62
N ILE A 445 26.39 -15.43 -12.04
CA ILE A 445 26.12 -16.76 -12.59
C ILE A 445 26.16 -17.77 -11.45
N VAL A 446 25.02 -18.38 -11.16
CA VAL A 446 24.83 -19.32 -10.05
C VAL A 446 24.52 -20.70 -10.64
N ALA A 447 25.56 -21.52 -10.75
CA ALA A 447 25.49 -22.83 -11.37
C ALA A 447 25.44 -23.94 -10.33
N ASP A 448 24.71 -25.01 -10.65
CA ASP A 448 24.83 -26.29 -9.96
C ASP A 448 26.12 -27.00 -10.40
N SER A 449 26.52 -28.02 -9.63
CA SER A 449 27.74 -28.78 -9.80
C SER A 449 27.88 -29.44 -11.18
N SER A 450 26.77 -29.75 -11.86
CA SER A 450 26.79 -30.35 -13.21
C SER A 450 26.96 -29.33 -14.34
N THR A 451 26.73 -28.04 -14.07
CA THR A 451 26.74 -26.95 -15.06
C THR A 451 27.84 -25.91 -14.81
N ALA A 452 28.52 -25.96 -13.66
CA ALA A 452 29.57 -25.01 -13.29
C ALA A 452 30.88 -25.15 -14.11
N SER A 453 31.14 -26.30 -14.73
CA SER A 453 32.36 -26.54 -15.52
C SER A 453 32.20 -26.07 -16.97
N PRO A 454 33.20 -25.40 -17.59
CA PRO A 454 33.22 -25.09 -19.01
C PRO A 454 33.05 -26.28 -19.96
N SER A 455 33.33 -27.50 -19.49
CA SER A 455 33.10 -28.73 -20.25
C SER A 455 31.62 -29.14 -20.33
N SER A 456 30.76 -28.51 -19.52
CA SER A 456 29.32 -28.79 -19.52
C SER A 456 28.65 -28.16 -20.73
N SER A 457 27.76 -28.92 -21.37
CA SER A 457 26.92 -28.40 -22.47
C SER A 457 25.91 -27.33 -22.03
N ASN A 458 25.76 -27.10 -20.71
CA ASN A 458 24.91 -26.09 -20.10
C ASN A 458 25.72 -24.95 -19.44
N TYR A 459 27.03 -24.89 -19.69
CA TYR A 459 27.86 -23.85 -19.13
C TYR A 459 27.49 -22.48 -19.69
N VAL A 460 27.25 -21.50 -18.81
CA VAL A 460 27.03 -20.11 -19.22
C VAL A 460 28.37 -19.51 -19.64
N SER A 461 28.61 -19.36 -20.95
CA SER A 461 29.85 -18.78 -21.47
C SER A 461 29.90 -17.25 -21.33
N ASP A 462 31.10 -16.66 -21.40
CA ASP A 462 31.24 -15.19 -21.39
C ASP A 462 30.57 -14.54 -22.61
N THR A 463 30.49 -15.27 -23.73
CA THR A 463 29.72 -14.87 -24.91
C THR A 463 28.25 -14.71 -24.58
N MET A 464 27.64 -15.70 -23.90
CA MET A 464 26.24 -15.62 -23.47
C MET A 464 26.00 -14.42 -22.54
N ILE A 465 26.92 -14.16 -21.61
CA ILE A 465 26.82 -13.02 -20.68
C ILE A 465 26.87 -11.69 -21.44
N ARG A 466 27.83 -11.55 -22.37
CA ARG A 466 27.98 -10.35 -23.20
C ARG A 466 26.77 -10.12 -24.09
N ASP A 467 26.28 -11.17 -24.73
CA ASP A 467 25.14 -11.09 -25.63
C ASP A 467 23.84 -10.79 -24.84
N GLN A 468 23.67 -11.37 -23.66
CA GLN A 468 22.56 -11.07 -22.76
C GLN A 468 22.58 -9.62 -22.27
N PHE A 469 23.74 -9.11 -21.85
CA PHE A 469 23.88 -7.73 -21.42
C PHE A 469 23.62 -6.74 -22.58
N THR A 470 24.08 -7.09 -23.79
CA THR A 470 23.82 -6.32 -25.00
C THR A 470 22.33 -6.29 -25.32
N TYR A 471 21.64 -7.44 -25.25
CA TYR A 471 20.20 -7.52 -25.44
C TYR A 471 19.46 -6.63 -24.44
N LEU A 472 19.79 -6.74 -23.15
CA LEU A 472 19.19 -5.91 -22.09
C LEU A 472 19.40 -4.41 -22.37
N SER A 473 20.62 -4.00 -22.69
CA SER A 473 20.89 -2.58 -22.98
C SER A 473 20.10 -2.07 -24.19
N ASN A 474 19.94 -2.89 -25.23
CA ASN A 474 19.19 -2.51 -26.42
C ASN A 474 17.69 -2.42 -26.15
N ALA A 475 17.13 -3.38 -25.39
CA ALA A 475 15.70 -3.43 -25.05
C ALA A 475 15.19 -2.15 -24.37
N TYR A 476 16.05 -1.46 -23.62
CA TYR A 476 15.72 -0.26 -22.85
C TYR A 476 16.12 1.06 -23.49
N THR A 477 16.75 1.02 -24.67
CA THR A 477 17.23 2.24 -25.35
C THR A 477 16.09 3.20 -25.66
N ASN A 478 14.92 2.69 -26.10
CA ASN A 478 13.74 3.52 -26.38
C ASN A 478 13.09 4.09 -25.11
N ALA A 479 13.30 3.47 -23.95
CA ALA A 479 12.89 4.01 -22.66
C ALA A 479 13.89 5.06 -22.12
N SER A 480 14.96 5.36 -22.87
CA SER A 480 16.06 6.25 -22.46
C SER A 480 16.75 5.80 -21.16
N ILE A 481 16.83 4.49 -20.91
CA ILE A 481 17.50 3.90 -19.75
C ILE A 481 18.78 3.22 -20.24
N GLY A 482 19.92 3.59 -19.66
CA GLY A 482 21.22 2.99 -19.94
C GLY A 482 21.59 1.96 -18.89
N PHE A 483 22.42 0.98 -19.28
CA PHE A 483 23.04 0.04 -18.34
C PHE A 483 24.55 0.07 -18.49
N ARG A 484 25.24 -0.04 -17.36
CA ARG A 484 26.70 -0.20 -17.28
C ARG A 484 27.01 -1.51 -16.57
N LEU A 485 27.75 -2.38 -17.23
CA LEU A 485 28.21 -3.62 -16.62
C LEU A 485 29.26 -3.29 -15.54
N ALA A 486 28.87 -3.42 -14.28
CA ALA A 486 29.68 -3.05 -13.13
C ALA A 486 30.49 -4.24 -12.57
N GLY A 487 30.05 -5.48 -12.80
CA GLY A 487 30.78 -6.68 -12.42
C GLY A 487 30.10 -7.98 -12.81
N ILE A 488 30.90 -9.05 -12.88
CA ILE A 488 30.44 -10.42 -13.11
C ILE A 488 31.02 -11.32 -12.02
N ASP A 489 30.19 -12.17 -11.41
CA ASP A 489 30.62 -13.21 -10.48
C ASP A 489 30.10 -14.59 -10.94
N ARG A 490 30.86 -15.64 -10.67
CA ARG A 490 30.48 -17.04 -10.94
C ARG A 490 30.56 -17.84 -9.65
N VAL A 491 29.49 -18.55 -9.32
CA VAL A 491 29.36 -19.32 -8.07
C VAL A 491 28.80 -20.69 -8.40
N ALA A 492 29.45 -21.74 -7.86
CA ALA A 492 28.94 -23.10 -7.88
C ALA A 492 28.25 -23.41 -6.54
N ASN A 493 26.93 -23.51 -6.52
CA ASN A 493 26.15 -23.82 -5.33
C ASN A 493 24.80 -24.43 -5.70
N ASP A 494 24.64 -25.74 -5.50
CA ASP A 494 23.44 -26.50 -5.88
C ASP A 494 22.15 -26.00 -5.21
N THR A 495 22.24 -25.52 -3.97
CA THR A 495 21.08 -24.99 -3.24
C THR A 495 20.65 -23.65 -3.82
N TRP A 496 21.58 -22.76 -4.10
CA TRP A 496 21.27 -21.47 -4.70
C TRP A 496 20.86 -21.61 -6.16
N ALA A 497 21.50 -22.48 -6.94
CA ALA A 497 21.16 -22.74 -8.33
C ALA A 497 19.70 -23.18 -8.54
N ARG A 498 19.10 -23.81 -7.51
CA ARG A 498 17.69 -24.25 -7.51
C ARG A 498 16.73 -23.37 -6.72
N ASN A 499 17.13 -22.15 -6.37
CA ASN A 499 16.32 -21.21 -5.59
C ASN A 499 15.94 -21.72 -4.18
N GLY A 500 16.78 -22.58 -3.57
CA GLY A 500 16.53 -23.13 -2.24
C GLY A 500 16.84 -22.18 -1.08
N ASP A 501 17.61 -21.10 -1.32
CA ASP A 501 17.97 -20.07 -0.33
C ASP A 501 18.26 -18.73 -1.02
N ASP A 502 17.22 -18.09 -1.57
CA ASP A 502 17.34 -16.81 -2.28
C ASP A 502 17.91 -15.69 -1.38
N THR A 503 17.43 -15.60 -0.14
CA THR A 503 17.87 -14.55 0.78
C THR A 503 19.35 -14.73 1.18
N GLY A 504 19.80 -15.95 1.44
CA GLY A 504 21.21 -16.23 1.74
C GLY A 504 22.12 -15.96 0.54
N MET A 505 21.70 -16.37 -0.66
CA MET A 505 22.39 -16.07 -1.92
C MET A 505 22.56 -14.55 -2.12
N LYS A 506 21.46 -13.80 -2.09
CA LYS A 506 21.50 -12.35 -2.32
C LYS A 506 22.26 -11.61 -1.24
N ARG A 507 22.17 -12.04 0.02
CA ARG A 507 22.98 -11.49 1.12
C ARG A 507 24.48 -11.66 0.88
N SER A 508 24.88 -12.77 0.25
CA SER A 508 26.28 -13.05 -0.03
C SER A 508 26.80 -12.37 -1.30
N LEU A 509 25.95 -12.20 -2.30
CA LEU A 509 26.39 -11.83 -3.66
C LEU A 509 26.01 -10.41 -4.07
N ARG A 510 24.97 -9.80 -3.49
CA ARG A 510 24.50 -8.48 -3.89
C ARG A 510 25.63 -7.44 -3.78
N LYS A 511 25.75 -6.60 -4.81
CA LYS A 511 26.71 -5.50 -4.90
C LYS A 511 26.02 -4.17 -5.19
N GLY A 512 26.66 -3.09 -4.76
CA GLY A 512 26.14 -1.73 -4.89
C GLY A 512 25.04 -1.38 -3.90
N ASN A 513 24.54 -0.15 -4.00
CA ASN A 513 23.41 0.34 -3.20
C ASN A 513 22.07 -0.06 -3.86
N TYR A 514 20.98 0.59 -3.46
CA TYR A 514 19.65 0.27 -3.99
C TYR A 514 19.43 0.71 -5.45
N SER A 515 20.27 1.61 -5.98
CA SER A 515 20.22 2.00 -7.39
C SER A 515 20.89 0.97 -8.33
N ALA A 516 21.69 0.05 -7.79
CA ALA A 516 22.38 -0.98 -8.55
C ALA A 516 21.47 -2.20 -8.82
N LEU A 517 21.38 -2.61 -10.08
CA LEU A 517 20.69 -3.82 -10.51
C LEU A 517 21.59 -5.04 -10.27
N ASN A 518 21.06 -6.06 -9.62
CA ASN A 518 21.72 -7.35 -9.47
C ASN A 518 20.86 -8.43 -10.15
N VAL A 519 21.45 -9.13 -11.11
CA VAL A 519 20.79 -10.19 -11.88
C VAL A 519 21.48 -11.52 -11.59
N TYR A 520 20.72 -12.48 -11.08
CA TYR A 520 21.17 -13.82 -10.68
C TYR A 520 20.69 -14.83 -11.72
N TYR A 521 21.59 -15.26 -12.60
CA TYR A 521 21.34 -16.31 -13.58
C TYR A 521 21.58 -17.67 -12.93
N GLN A 522 20.49 -18.35 -12.58
CA GLN A 522 20.49 -19.65 -11.92
C GLN A 522 20.37 -20.78 -12.95
N SER A 523 21.16 -21.85 -12.82
CA SER A 523 21.13 -22.99 -13.77
C SER A 523 19.86 -23.84 -13.68
N LEU A 524 19.17 -23.82 -12.53
CA LEU A 524 17.99 -24.63 -12.28
C LEU A 524 16.91 -23.84 -11.50
N LEU A 525 16.50 -22.67 -11.97
CA LEU A 525 15.53 -21.85 -11.25
C LEU A 525 14.18 -22.58 -11.06
N GLN A 526 13.76 -22.79 -9.80
CA GLN A 526 12.57 -23.53 -9.42
C GLN A 526 11.65 -22.72 -8.49
N ALA A 527 10.36 -23.02 -8.56
CA ALA A 527 9.33 -22.52 -7.66
C ALA A 527 9.50 -23.10 -6.25
N ASP A 528 9.39 -22.25 -5.24
CA ASP A 528 9.35 -22.67 -3.84
C ASP A 528 7.91 -22.99 -3.40
N THR A 529 7.72 -23.32 -2.12
CA THR A 529 6.39 -23.60 -1.57
C THR A 529 5.47 -22.38 -1.46
N ASN A 530 6.02 -21.16 -1.60
CA ASN A 530 5.28 -19.90 -1.46
C ASN A 530 4.96 -19.25 -2.80
N THR A 531 5.44 -19.84 -3.91
CA THR A 531 5.24 -19.31 -5.26
C THR A 531 3.76 -19.45 -5.64
N PRO A 532 3.01 -18.34 -5.81
CA PRO A 532 1.56 -18.41 -5.99
C PRO A 532 1.17 -19.14 -7.28
N GLY A 533 0.29 -20.13 -7.18
CA GLY A 533 -0.29 -20.81 -8.35
C GLY A 533 0.66 -21.76 -9.09
N VAL A 534 1.88 -21.99 -8.59
CA VAL A 534 2.88 -22.86 -9.22
C VAL A 534 3.30 -23.96 -8.24
N PRO A 535 3.24 -25.25 -8.63
CA PRO A 535 3.71 -26.35 -7.77
C PRO A 535 5.19 -26.21 -7.42
N ALA A 536 5.54 -26.44 -6.15
CA ALA A 536 6.93 -26.42 -5.70
C ALA A 536 7.79 -27.39 -6.51
N GLY A 537 8.99 -26.94 -6.92
CA GLY A 537 9.90 -27.68 -7.80
C GLY A 537 9.64 -27.50 -9.30
N SER A 538 8.56 -26.82 -9.71
CA SER A 538 8.36 -26.46 -11.12
C SER A 538 9.44 -25.49 -11.58
N THR A 539 9.88 -25.61 -12.84
CA THR A 539 10.85 -24.66 -13.43
C THR A 539 10.20 -23.30 -13.61
N LEU A 540 10.89 -22.24 -13.21
CA LEU A 540 10.51 -20.84 -13.48
C LEU A 540 11.49 -20.25 -14.50
N LEU A 541 11.01 -19.34 -15.35
CA LEU A 541 11.89 -18.60 -16.27
C LEU A 541 12.57 -17.43 -15.57
N GLY A 542 11.86 -16.73 -14.69
CA GLY A 542 12.39 -15.64 -13.90
C GLY A 542 11.41 -15.13 -12.85
N PHE A 543 11.91 -14.27 -11.97
CA PHE A 543 11.13 -13.34 -11.17
C PHE A 543 12.03 -12.17 -10.71
N CYS A 544 11.46 -10.96 -10.58
CA CYS A 544 12.11 -9.83 -9.93
C CYS A 544 11.24 -9.19 -8.86
N THR A 545 11.91 -8.50 -7.93
CA THR A 545 11.23 -7.63 -6.97
C THR A 545 10.76 -6.33 -7.62
N LEU A 546 9.51 -5.93 -7.38
CA LEU A 546 9.07 -4.55 -7.61
C LEU A 546 9.81 -3.58 -6.66
N PRO A 547 9.99 -2.30 -7.04
CA PRO A 547 10.56 -1.28 -6.16
C PRO A 547 9.80 -1.15 -4.84
N MET A 548 10.53 -1.33 -3.74
CA MET A 548 10.04 -1.18 -2.37
C MET A 548 10.09 0.26 -1.89
N SER A 549 9.03 0.70 -1.22
CA SER A 549 9.00 2.01 -0.55
C SER A 549 9.80 2.00 0.75
N GLY A 550 10.43 3.13 1.09
CA GLY A 550 11.10 3.30 2.39
C GLY A 550 12.61 3.08 2.38
N ILE A 551 13.21 2.72 1.24
CA ILE A 551 14.66 2.72 1.06
C ILE A 551 15.11 4.16 0.78
N VAL A 552 16.05 4.67 1.58
CA VAL A 552 16.64 6.01 1.47
C VAL A 552 18.17 5.92 1.60
N ALA A 553 18.88 7.00 1.27
CA ALA A 553 20.35 7.00 1.27
C ALA A 553 20.87 6.64 2.68
N GLY A 554 21.83 5.71 2.75
CA GLY A 554 22.41 5.23 4.00
C GLY A 554 21.60 4.15 4.74
N VAL A 555 20.48 3.68 4.20
CA VAL A 555 19.77 2.50 4.73
C VAL A 555 20.66 1.26 4.59
N ASP A 556 20.67 0.43 5.65
CA ASP A 556 21.44 -0.81 5.69
C ASP A 556 21.02 -1.76 4.54
N PRO A 557 21.96 -2.36 3.78
CA PRO A 557 21.64 -3.27 2.68
C PRO A 557 20.77 -4.47 3.06
N SER A 558 20.76 -4.88 4.33
CA SER A 558 19.87 -5.94 4.81
C SER A 558 18.38 -5.59 4.65
N ALA A 559 18.02 -4.31 4.62
CA ALA A 559 16.65 -3.85 4.43
C ALA A 559 16.15 -4.02 3.00
N TYR A 560 17.06 -4.15 2.03
CA TYR A 560 16.73 -4.38 0.62
C TYR A 560 17.49 -5.58 0.04
N VAL A 561 17.86 -6.53 0.89
CA VAL A 561 18.68 -7.69 0.51
C VAL A 561 18.05 -8.53 -0.60
N ILE A 562 16.71 -8.61 -0.62
CA ILE A 562 15.97 -9.39 -1.62
C ILE A 562 15.84 -8.70 -2.97
N ASP A 563 16.17 -7.40 -3.07
CA ASP A 563 16.07 -6.63 -4.33
C ASP A 563 16.98 -7.22 -5.41
N GLY A 564 16.43 -7.33 -6.61
CA GLY A 564 17.12 -7.87 -7.79
C GLY A 564 16.26 -8.87 -8.55
N CYS A 565 16.92 -9.56 -9.48
CA CYS A 565 16.27 -10.39 -10.48
C CYS A 565 16.86 -11.80 -10.51
N ASN A 566 16.01 -12.80 -10.42
CA ASN A 566 16.39 -14.21 -10.49
C ASN A 566 15.92 -14.75 -11.83
N ILE A 567 16.82 -15.32 -12.62
CA ILE A 567 16.54 -15.71 -14.01
C ILE A 567 17.12 -17.09 -14.28
N LEU A 568 16.38 -17.94 -14.97
CA LEU A 568 16.88 -19.21 -15.46
C LEU A 568 17.92 -18.96 -16.56
N SER A 569 19.18 -19.32 -16.33
CA SER A 569 20.26 -19.12 -17.31
C SER A 569 20.03 -19.76 -18.68
N GLY A 570 19.14 -20.76 -18.76
CA GLY A 570 18.71 -21.36 -20.02
C GLY A 570 17.95 -20.42 -20.96
N THR A 571 17.47 -19.26 -20.48
CA THR A 571 16.80 -18.21 -21.26
C THR A 571 17.75 -17.16 -21.84
N MET A 572 19.04 -17.23 -21.50
CA MET A 572 20.04 -16.35 -22.11
C MET A 572 20.21 -16.64 -23.61
N PRO A 573 20.68 -15.67 -24.42
CA PRO A 573 21.09 -15.90 -25.80
C PRO A 573 21.96 -17.14 -25.96
N GLY A 574 21.52 -18.10 -26.78
CA GLY A 574 22.22 -19.37 -27.00
C GLY A 574 21.98 -20.45 -25.92
N GLY A 575 21.09 -20.19 -24.96
CA GLY A 575 20.64 -21.15 -23.95
C GLY A 575 19.73 -22.23 -24.51
N LYS A 576 19.37 -23.22 -23.67
CA LYS A 576 18.62 -24.42 -24.09
C LYS A 576 17.11 -24.30 -24.01
N TYR A 577 16.57 -23.22 -23.44
CA TYR A 577 15.12 -23.06 -23.29
C TYR A 577 14.52 -22.50 -24.59
N ALA A 578 14.25 -23.39 -25.55
CA ALA A 578 13.77 -23.01 -26.88
C ALA A 578 12.53 -22.10 -26.81
N GLY A 579 12.55 -21.03 -27.60
CA GLY A 579 11.49 -20.02 -27.64
C GLY A 579 11.67 -18.87 -26.64
N TYR A 580 12.52 -19.02 -25.62
CA TYR A 580 12.82 -17.97 -24.64
C TYR A 580 14.33 -17.79 -24.42
N ASN A 581 15.16 -18.22 -25.38
CA ASN A 581 16.63 -18.24 -25.29
C ASN A 581 17.31 -17.16 -26.14
N LEU A 582 16.65 -16.00 -26.33
CA LEU A 582 17.21 -14.82 -26.99
C LEU A 582 17.45 -13.68 -25.99
N GLY A 583 17.12 -13.87 -24.72
CA GLY A 583 17.35 -12.92 -23.63
C GLY A 583 16.15 -12.07 -23.24
N GLY A 584 14.98 -12.32 -23.84
CA GLY A 584 13.73 -11.59 -23.58
C GLY A 584 13.24 -11.70 -22.15
N THR A 585 13.41 -12.86 -21.51
CA THR A 585 13.11 -13.04 -20.09
C THR A 585 13.85 -12.03 -19.22
N THR A 586 15.12 -11.72 -19.49
CA THR A 586 15.83 -10.70 -18.70
C THR A 586 15.21 -9.31 -18.88
N ALA A 587 14.81 -8.96 -20.09
CA ALA A 587 14.17 -7.66 -20.32
C ALA A 587 12.80 -7.56 -19.63
N HIS A 588 11.99 -8.61 -19.67
CA HIS A 588 10.72 -8.71 -18.95
C HIS A 588 10.90 -8.50 -17.44
N GLU A 589 11.81 -9.28 -16.85
CA GLU A 589 12.05 -9.32 -15.42
C GLU A 589 12.60 -7.99 -14.89
N VAL A 590 13.58 -7.41 -15.60
CA VAL A 590 14.08 -6.06 -15.27
C VAL A 590 12.99 -4.99 -15.45
N GLY A 591 11.93 -5.25 -16.21
CA GLY A 591 10.75 -4.39 -16.33
C GLY A 591 10.02 -4.27 -15.00
N HIS A 592 9.82 -5.40 -14.31
CA HIS A 592 9.31 -5.41 -12.92
C HIS A 592 10.27 -4.71 -11.95
N TRP A 593 11.58 -4.92 -12.06
CA TRP A 593 12.55 -4.21 -11.21
C TRP A 593 12.49 -2.68 -11.38
N ASN A 594 12.06 -2.20 -12.55
CA ASN A 594 11.77 -0.79 -12.85
C ASN A 594 10.29 -0.38 -12.62
N GLY A 595 9.45 -1.26 -12.06
CA GLY A 595 8.09 -0.95 -11.62
C GLY A 595 6.98 -1.10 -12.66
N LEU A 596 7.23 -1.81 -13.76
CA LEU A 596 6.18 -2.23 -14.68
C LEU A 596 5.41 -3.44 -14.14
N LEU A 597 4.13 -3.51 -14.47
CA LEU A 597 3.29 -4.68 -14.24
C LEU A 597 3.13 -5.43 -15.56
N HIS A 598 2.60 -6.65 -15.49
CA HIS A 598 2.17 -7.37 -16.69
C HIS A 598 1.11 -6.58 -17.46
N THR A 599 1.12 -6.64 -18.78
CA THR A 599 0.11 -6.00 -19.64
C THR A 599 -1.30 -6.51 -19.35
N PHE A 600 -1.42 -7.78 -18.93
CA PHE A 600 -2.65 -8.44 -18.52
C PHE A 600 -2.94 -8.36 -17.01
N ASN A 601 -2.24 -7.50 -16.27
CA ASN A 601 -2.51 -7.29 -14.85
C ASN A 601 -3.97 -6.84 -14.63
N GLY A 602 -4.60 -7.29 -13.54
CA GLY A 602 -6.05 -7.11 -13.32
C GLY A 602 -6.89 -8.24 -13.90
N GLY A 603 -6.52 -8.77 -15.07
CA GLY A 603 -7.18 -9.93 -15.67
C GLY A 603 -8.62 -9.63 -16.12
N SER A 604 -8.87 -8.42 -16.59
CA SER A 604 -10.19 -7.90 -16.94
C SER A 604 -10.14 -7.04 -18.21
N CYS A 605 -11.29 -6.88 -18.86
CA CYS A 605 -11.49 -5.91 -19.96
C CYS A 605 -12.41 -4.75 -19.52
N ASP A 606 -12.54 -4.55 -18.20
CA ASP A 606 -13.39 -3.51 -17.64
C ASP A 606 -12.72 -2.14 -17.80
N VAL A 607 -13.48 -1.12 -18.19
CA VAL A 607 -12.99 0.28 -18.33
C VAL A 607 -12.44 0.86 -17.03
N TRP A 608 -12.84 0.29 -15.89
CA TRP A 608 -12.43 0.69 -14.54
C TRP A 608 -11.28 -0.15 -13.99
N ASP A 609 -10.88 -1.22 -14.70
CA ASP A 609 -9.65 -1.95 -14.42
C ASP A 609 -8.52 -1.36 -15.29
N PHE A 610 -7.59 -0.67 -14.64
CA PHE A 610 -6.53 0.08 -15.30
C PHE A 610 -5.38 -0.79 -15.80
N GLY A 611 -5.51 -2.12 -15.75
CA GLY A 611 -4.56 -3.05 -16.34
C GLY A 611 -3.18 -2.98 -15.69
N ASP A 612 -2.17 -2.66 -16.51
CA ASP A 612 -0.79 -2.41 -16.10
C ASP A 612 -0.55 -0.97 -15.58
N TYR A 613 -1.60 -0.15 -15.56
CA TYR A 613 -1.58 1.27 -15.22
C TYR A 613 -0.66 2.09 -16.15
N VAL A 614 -0.66 1.75 -17.43
CA VAL A 614 0.01 2.51 -18.49
C VAL A 614 -0.97 2.80 -19.61
N ALA A 615 -1.20 4.09 -19.87
CA ALA A 615 -2.28 4.54 -20.75
C ALA A 615 -2.14 4.10 -22.21
N ASP A 616 -0.91 3.94 -22.71
CA ASP A 616 -0.62 3.55 -24.10
C ASP A 616 -0.38 2.04 -24.27
N THR A 617 -0.63 1.23 -23.23
CA THR A 617 -0.68 -0.23 -23.35
C THR A 617 -2.11 -0.65 -23.72
N PRO A 618 -2.33 -1.45 -24.79
CA PRO A 618 -3.63 -2.04 -25.06
C PRO A 618 -4.13 -2.89 -23.88
N GLN A 619 -5.43 -2.78 -23.54
CA GLN A 619 -6.01 -3.64 -22.49
C GLN A 619 -5.92 -5.11 -22.88
N GLU A 620 -5.44 -5.93 -21.95
CA GLU A 620 -5.31 -7.38 -22.12
C GLU A 620 -5.89 -8.10 -20.90
N ARG A 621 -6.72 -9.11 -21.12
CA ARG A 621 -7.32 -9.90 -20.02
C ARG A 621 -6.57 -11.19 -19.73
N THR A 622 -5.93 -11.75 -20.75
CA THR A 622 -5.24 -13.04 -20.64
C THR A 622 -3.90 -12.95 -21.35
N SER A 623 -2.83 -13.36 -20.67
CA SER A 623 -1.48 -13.41 -21.23
C SER A 623 -1.40 -14.20 -22.54
N THR A 624 -0.46 -13.85 -23.41
CA THR A 624 -0.18 -14.62 -24.62
C THR A 624 0.76 -15.78 -24.33
N ASN A 625 0.59 -16.88 -25.06
CA ASN A 625 1.56 -17.98 -25.07
C ASN A 625 2.13 -18.12 -26.48
N GLY A 626 3.46 -18.15 -26.59
CA GLY A 626 4.14 -18.27 -27.88
C GLY A 626 4.14 -16.96 -28.67
N CYS A 627 4.18 -17.07 -30.00
CA CYS A 627 4.16 -15.93 -30.92
C CYS A 627 3.06 -16.15 -31.97
N PRO A 628 1.82 -15.75 -31.70
CA PRO A 628 0.70 -15.99 -32.61
C PRO A 628 0.88 -15.22 -33.92
N SER A 629 0.62 -15.89 -35.05
CA SER A 629 0.66 -15.27 -36.39
C SER A 629 -0.63 -14.51 -36.74
N THR A 630 -1.68 -14.72 -35.96
CA THR A 630 -2.96 -14.01 -36.06
C THR A 630 -3.08 -12.98 -34.95
N VAL A 631 -3.78 -11.88 -35.23
CA VAL A 631 -4.07 -10.84 -34.23
C VAL A 631 -4.84 -11.46 -33.06
N LYS A 632 -4.24 -11.41 -31.87
CA LYS A 632 -4.88 -11.76 -30.60
C LYS A 632 -5.50 -10.50 -30.02
N ASP A 633 -6.75 -10.59 -29.60
CA ASP A 633 -7.46 -9.51 -28.92
C ASP A 633 -8.40 -10.15 -27.88
N SER A 634 -7.97 -10.14 -26.63
CA SER A 634 -8.70 -10.69 -25.50
C SER A 634 -9.76 -9.73 -24.95
N CYS A 635 -9.71 -8.46 -25.38
CA CYS A 635 -10.56 -7.35 -24.97
C CYS A 635 -11.15 -6.53 -26.14
N PRO A 636 -11.88 -7.16 -27.09
CA PRO A 636 -12.39 -6.49 -28.28
C PRO A 636 -13.47 -5.43 -28.02
N ASN A 637 -14.04 -5.42 -26.80
CA ASN A 637 -15.05 -4.47 -26.34
C ASN A 637 -14.66 -3.87 -24.98
N SER A 638 -13.40 -3.46 -24.82
CA SER A 638 -12.87 -2.88 -23.58
C SER A 638 -13.61 -1.64 -23.08
N GLY A 639 -14.58 -1.09 -23.81
CA GLY A 639 -15.33 0.12 -23.47
C GLY A 639 -14.49 1.41 -23.55
N VAL A 640 -13.19 1.29 -23.77
CA VAL A 640 -12.29 2.38 -24.18
C VAL A 640 -12.63 2.78 -25.63
N PRO A 641 -12.82 4.06 -25.94
CA PRO A 641 -13.12 4.50 -27.31
C PRO A 641 -12.06 4.04 -28.31
N LYS A 642 -12.49 3.48 -29.44
CA LYS A 642 -11.58 3.03 -30.51
C LYS A 642 -10.77 4.22 -31.05
N GLY A 643 -9.44 4.10 -31.01
CA GLY A 643 -8.51 5.17 -31.40
C GLY A 643 -8.05 6.09 -30.26
N TYR A 644 -8.45 5.83 -29.01
CA TYR A 644 -7.90 6.52 -27.84
C TYR A 644 -6.54 5.93 -27.45
N ASP A 645 -5.44 6.55 -27.91
CA ASP A 645 -4.04 6.14 -27.72
C ASP A 645 -3.44 6.49 -26.36
N GLY A 646 -4.25 7.00 -25.43
CA GLY A 646 -3.77 7.47 -24.12
C GLY A 646 -2.99 8.78 -24.17
N ILE A 647 -2.84 9.43 -25.33
CA ILE A 647 -2.12 10.69 -25.52
C ILE A 647 -3.14 11.85 -25.62
N GLY A 648 -3.62 12.34 -24.49
CA GLY A 648 -4.59 13.44 -24.39
C GLY A 648 -4.33 14.41 -23.23
N THR A 649 -5.15 15.45 -23.10
CA THR A 649 -5.06 16.48 -22.03
C THR A 649 -5.44 15.98 -20.64
N GLU A 650 -5.97 14.76 -20.55
CA GLU A 650 -6.40 14.06 -19.34
C GLU A 650 -5.47 12.85 -19.12
N PRO A 651 -4.27 13.04 -18.51
CA PRO A 651 -3.33 11.94 -18.24
C PRO A 651 -3.84 10.94 -17.18
N TYR A 652 -5.06 11.14 -16.67
CA TYR A 652 -5.72 10.31 -15.65
C TYR A 652 -7.09 9.76 -16.12
N GLY A 653 -7.39 9.82 -17.43
CA GLY A 653 -8.54 9.14 -18.03
C GLY A 653 -8.44 7.61 -17.90
N PRO A 654 -9.39 6.82 -18.46
CA PRO A 654 -9.28 5.36 -18.46
C PRO A 654 -7.92 4.95 -19.00
N GLN A 655 -7.11 4.31 -18.14
CA GLN A 655 -5.76 3.89 -18.49
C GLN A 655 -5.85 2.60 -19.30
N GLY A 656 -5.32 2.64 -20.51
CA GLY A 656 -5.32 1.54 -21.46
C GLY A 656 -5.91 1.97 -22.80
N TYR A 657 -5.36 1.43 -23.87
CA TYR A 657 -5.81 1.64 -25.24
C TYR A 657 -6.75 0.50 -25.68
N SER A 658 -7.75 0.78 -26.52
CA SER A 658 -8.55 -0.26 -27.17
C SER A 658 -7.86 -0.72 -28.45
N GLY A 659 -7.46 -1.99 -28.51
CA GLY A 659 -6.88 -2.61 -29.68
C GLY A 659 -6.34 -4.01 -29.41
N PRO A 660 -5.61 -4.61 -30.37
CA PRO A 660 -5.02 -5.93 -30.20
C PRO A 660 -4.17 -6.06 -28.95
N ASP A 661 -4.17 -7.27 -28.36
CA ASP A 661 -3.33 -7.59 -27.21
C ASP A 661 -1.87 -7.29 -27.55
N PRO A 662 -1.09 -6.75 -26.60
CA PRO A 662 0.28 -6.30 -26.83
C PRO A 662 1.28 -7.47 -26.87
N VAL A 663 1.09 -8.43 -27.79
CA VAL A 663 1.91 -9.65 -27.96
C VAL A 663 3.40 -9.38 -28.23
N HIS A 664 3.73 -8.15 -28.63
CA HIS A 664 5.10 -7.72 -28.90
C HIS A 664 5.74 -6.96 -27.72
N ASN A 665 5.01 -6.78 -26.62
CA ASN A 665 5.46 -6.05 -25.45
C ASN A 665 6.24 -6.98 -24.50
N PHE A 666 7.36 -6.48 -23.96
CA PHE A 666 8.17 -7.24 -23.01
C PHE A 666 7.41 -7.65 -21.74
N MET A 667 6.36 -6.95 -21.35
CA MET A 667 5.57 -7.23 -20.15
C MET A 667 4.42 -8.23 -20.37
N ASP A 668 4.33 -8.85 -21.55
CA ASP A 668 3.47 -10.02 -21.83
C ASP A 668 4.28 -11.34 -21.71
N TYR A 669 3.63 -12.50 -21.71
CA TYR A 669 4.24 -13.83 -21.68
C TYR A 669 4.51 -14.44 -23.07
N SER A 670 4.50 -13.61 -24.11
CA SER A 670 4.88 -14.01 -25.46
C SER A 670 6.31 -14.58 -25.53
N SER A 671 6.59 -15.43 -26.51
CA SER A 671 7.94 -15.97 -26.71
C SER A 671 8.91 -14.90 -27.22
N ASP A 672 10.21 -15.06 -26.99
CA ASP A 672 11.24 -14.07 -27.31
C ASP A 672 11.22 -13.58 -28.78
N ALA A 673 10.87 -14.46 -29.72
CA ALA A 673 10.78 -14.12 -31.14
C ALA A 673 9.70 -13.07 -31.45
N CYS A 674 8.75 -12.87 -30.54
CA CYS A 674 7.67 -11.90 -30.68
C CYS A 674 8.01 -10.55 -30.05
N TYR A 675 8.95 -10.46 -29.10
CA TYR A 675 9.20 -9.21 -28.40
C TYR A 675 9.83 -8.14 -29.31
N VAL A 676 9.33 -6.92 -29.18
CA VAL A 676 9.82 -5.73 -29.91
C VAL A 676 10.27 -4.63 -28.95
N GLY A 677 9.54 -4.40 -27.84
CA GLY A 677 9.86 -3.29 -26.96
C GLY A 677 8.83 -2.98 -25.88
N PHE A 678 9.14 -1.96 -25.09
CA PHE A 678 8.19 -1.28 -24.21
C PHE A 678 7.45 -0.17 -24.96
N THR A 679 6.27 0.21 -24.47
CA THR A 679 5.60 1.42 -24.95
C THR A 679 6.32 2.69 -24.42
N PRO A 680 6.17 3.85 -25.09
CA PRO A 680 6.64 5.12 -24.55
C PRO A 680 6.14 5.42 -23.13
N GLY A 681 4.87 5.11 -22.83
CA GLY A 681 4.27 5.28 -21.50
C GLY A 681 4.89 4.36 -20.45
N GLN A 682 5.22 3.12 -20.81
CA GLN A 682 5.99 2.23 -19.93
C GLN A 682 7.38 2.81 -19.65
N GLY A 683 8.05 3.38 -20.67
CA GLY A 683 9.30 4.12 -20.48
C GLY A 683 9.18 5.29 -19.51
N ALA A 684 8.14 6.12 -19.67
CA ALA A 684 7.85 7.25 -18.78
C ALA A 684 7.55 6.81 -17.34
N ARG A 685 6.81 5.70 -17.17
CA ARG A 685 6.54 5.10 -15.86
C ARG A 685 7.83 4.64 -15.20
N MET A 686 8.69 3.91 -15.89
CA MET A 686 9.98 3.46 -15.35
C MET A 686 10.84 4.64 -14.91
N LEU A 687 10.91 5.71 -15.70
CA LEU A 687 11.61 6.95 -15.32
C LEU A 687 11.04 7.56 -14.03
N ASN A 688 9.71 7.64 -13.90
CA ASN A 688 9.07 8.17 -12.70
C ASN A 688 9.35 7.29 -11.47
N ILE A 689 9.27 5.97 -11.64
CA ILE A 689 9.59 5.01 -10.59
C ILE A 689 11.05 5.12 -10.17
N TRP A 690 11.99 5.25 -11.11
CA TRP A 690 13.40 5.47 -10.82
C TRP A 690 13.60 6.70 -9.92
N ARG A 691 13.01 7.85 -10.30
CA ARG A 691 13.08 9.10 -9.52
C ARG A 691 12.50 8.98 -8.12
N ILE A 692 11.44 8.19 -7.95
CA ILE A 692 10.77 8.03 -6.66
C ILE A 692 11.55 7.08 -5.73
N TYR A 693 12.10 6.01 -6.27
CA TYR A 693 12.57 4.87 -5.47
C TYR A 693 14.07 4.62 -5.51
N ARG A 694 14.80 5.05 -6.56
CA ARG A 694 16.21 4.66 -6.78
C ARG A 694 17.15 5.85 -6.97
N GLU A 695 16.68 6.98 -7.49
CA GLU A 695 17.50 8.16 -7.75
C GLU A 695 18.07 8.76 -6.45
N GLY A 696 19.38 9.05 -6.45
CA GLY A 696 20.07 9.69 -5.32
C GLY A 696 20.39 8.79 -4.12
N LEU A 697 20.29 7.46 -4.30
CA LEU A 697 20.60 6.45 -3.28
C LEU A 697 21.98 5.84 -3.45
#